data_AF-A0A918DLZ6-F1
#
_entry.id   AF-A0A918DLZ6-F1
#
_cell.length_a   1.000
_cell.length_b   1.000
_cell.length_c   1.000
_cell.angle_alpha   90.00
_cell.angle_beta   90.00
_cell.angle_gamma   90.00
#
_symmetry.space_group_name_H-M   'P 1'
#
loop_
_entity.id
_entity.type
_entity.pdbx_description
1 polymer ?
#
loop_
_entity_poly.entity_id
_entity_poly.type
_entity_poly.pdbx_seq_one_letter_code
_entity_poly.pdbx_strand_id
1 'polypeptide(L)'
;MQVTGASEKRFNLIIMGDGYTEAEQDKFRQDVDRHLNVMWSIEPYKSYRNYLNVYRIDIVSGESGISCDPDLTSPRKTTPLSMGFWGRCNAGSVQRLITMDNGAAIRYADLVAGTVSGNRQILALGNSGTYGGAGGTYATASGSNAMSALISPHEIGHSLGGLQDEYDYYQRGVPGGHYSGAEPSSAHHTLLTEQAMREQQRKWWRWLGEPSESGGTIGRHEGGLYYTTGVWRPSAHSIMKSLGYYYDQVSREIMVQKITAKTMLIQDATPSDAPVGADRVLWVEPMRPVSHGLLTTWTVDGKEVSGDRDTLDLRTLGLTPGTHTVTATVSDPTEYVRDPAIRAAMTRTRTWTVDTTITTPPDGVAPAFVSSRPTDRPVGRDEVVYVETTHPAAGIPEIAWKLDGRSVGGKGGDLDLKTLDLASGTHTLTASLGDQTLTWTIDTAPPATAYELSRPLVRSGDTYVYNGPFTMRLTGTDDKDGYVVSESRVNGDGWFNYFGWPTSSELPWTFSEAGTTIDGLVYGKLPRGRHTIEYRSIDASGNYGAAKDFTVTTIAPPPACTRTITGTHRGALTVSDGVTCLDDARVTGPVGVQKGASLVVTGGHLSGTLTAGQAAAVHLLGTRMDGALTADRTRSLQIVGADIRGAAALTRNEAPILSGSTVKGAIVCTGNTPAPADLGVPNKLSGTGAGQCADLRHGPKGKAYEAILAQ
;
A
#
# COMPACT_ATOMS: atom_id res chain seq x y z
N MET A 1 -16.04 18.51 -2.62
CA MET A 1 -14.69 17.99 -2.94
C MET A 1 -14.72 17.16 -4.21
N GLN A 2 -15.68 16.24 -4.32
CA GLN A 2 -15.95 15.46 -5.53
C GLN A 2 -17.47 15.20 -5.57
N VAL A 3 -18.13 15.49 -6.69
CA VAL A 3 -19.56 15.15 -6.88
C VAL A 3 -19.65 14.47 -8.23
N THR A 4 -20.01 13.18 -8.22
CA THR A 4 -20.06 12.31 -9.42
C THR A 4 -21.50 12.00 -9.84
N GLY A 5 -22.49 12.52 -9.12
CA GLY A 5 -23.91 12.40 -9.42
C GLY A 5 -24.79 12.83 -8.25
N ALA A 6 -26.11 12.73 -8.44
CA ALA A 6 -27.09 13.05 -7.41
C ALA A 6 -26.81 12.26 -6.12
N SER A 7 -26.84 12.96 -4.98
CA SER A 7 -26.52 12.42 -3.65
C SER A 7 -27.35 11.20 -3.28
N GLU A 8 -28.63 11.16 -3.67
CA GLU A 8 -29.57 10.09 -3.37
C GLU A 8 -29.14 8.77 -4.04
N LYS A 9 -28.45 8.87 -5.17
CA LYS A 9 -28.05 7.72 -6.00
C LYS A 9 -26.58 7.31 -5.81
N ARG A 10 -25.82 8.02 -4.97
CA ARG A 10 -24.37 7.82 -4.72
C ARG A 10 -24.09 7.42 -3.28
N PHE A 11 -22.91 6.83 -3.07
CA PHE A 11 -22.33 6.72 -1.74
C PHE A 11 -21.74 8.08 -1.36
N ASN A 12 -22.13 8.66 -0.23
CA ASN A 12 -21.69 9.98 0.20
C ASN A 12 -20.69 9.85 1.37
N LEU A 13 -19.42 10.13 1.12
CA LEU A 13 -18.40 10.24 2.16
C LEU A 13 -18.38 11.68 2.68
N ILE A 14 -18.75 11.85 3.95
CA ILE A 14 -18.77 13.14 4.64
C ILE A 14 -17.55 13.22 5.54
N ILE A 15 -16.65 14.15 5.23
CA ILE A 15 -15.43 14.41 6.01
C ILE A 15 -15.62 15.71 6.79
N MET A 16 -15.34 15.68 8.08
CA MET A 16 -15.48 16.84 8.96
C MET A 16 -14.28 16.95 9.90
N GLY A 17 -13.96 18.19 10.29
CA GLY A 17 -12.84 18.47 11.19
C GLY A 17 -13.31 18.86 12.58
N ASP A 18 -12.53 18.53 13.61
CA ASP A 18 -12.72 19.01 14.97
C ASP A 18 -11.38 19.47 15.58
N GLY A 19 -11.41 20.54 16.36
CA GLY A 19 -10.20 21.16 16.91
C GLY A 19 -9.40 21.97 15.89
N TYR A 20 -9.95 22.27 14.71
CA TYR A 20 -9.35 23.22 13.77
C TYR A 20 -9.99 24.59 13.97
N THR A 21 -9.21 25.56 14.40
CA THR A 21 -9.66 26.96 14.51
C THR A 21 -9.85 27.59 13.13
N GLU A 22 -10.37 28.82 13.09
CA GLU A 22 -10.53 29.58 11.84
C GLU A 22 -9.19 29.73 11.09
N ALA A 23 -8.10 30.01 11.82
CA ALA A 23 -6.76 30.13 11.25
C ALA A 23 -6.15 28.79 10.78
N GLU A 24 -6.73 27.66 11.18
CA GLU A 24 -6.24 26.31 10.87
C GLU A 24 -7.08 25.60 9.81
N GLN A 25 -8.07 26.27 9.20
CA GLN A 25 -8.87 25.63 8.15
C GLN A 25 -8.01 25.18 6.97
N ASP A 26 -6.97 25.93 6.60
CA ASP A 26 -6.03 25.52 5.55
C ASP A 26 -5.29 24.23 5.88
N LYS A 27 -4.93 24.06 7.15
CA LYS A 27 -4.35 22.81 7.65
C LYS A 27 -5.36 21.66 7.56
N PHE A 28 -6.62 21.89 7.94
CA PHE A 28 -7.68 20.89 7.77
C PHE A 28 -7.85 20.48 6.30
N ARG A 29 -7.82 21.44 5.37
CA ARG A 29 -7.88 21.15 3.92
C ARG A 29 -6.74 20.23 3.49
N GLN A 30 -5.51 20.53 3.91
CA GLN A 30 -4.33 19.72 3.60
C GLN A 30 -4.41 18.30 4.21
N ASP A 31 -4.87 18.19 5.46
CA ASP A 31 -5.09 16.89 6.11
C ASP A 31 -6.13 16.05 5.33
N VAL A 32 -7.26 16.66 4.94
CA VAL A 32 -8.30 16.00 4.13
C VAL A 32 -7.76 15.56 2.78
N ASP A 33 -7.02 16.43 2.08
CA ASP A 33 -6.45 16.10 0.77
C ASP A 33 -5.46 14.93 0.87
N ARG A 34 -4.60 14.93 1.90
CA ARG A 34 -3.68 13.81 2.15
C ARG A 34 -4.44 12.49 2.42
N HIS A 35 -5.45 12.52 3.27
CA HIS A 35 -6.26 11.35 3.60
C HIS A 35 -7.01 10.80 2.37
N LEU A 36 -7.60 11.69 1.57
CA LEU A 36 -8.31 11.31 0.36
C LEU A 36 -7.38 10.71 -0.70
N ASN A 37 -6.22 11.32 -0.94
CA ASN A 37 -5.30 10.80 -1.96
C ASN A 37 -4.74 9.41 -1.60
N VAL A 38 -4.42 9.17 -0.33
CA VAL A 38 -4.04 7.82 0.14
C VAL A 38 -5.23 6.85 0.04
N MET A 39 -6.46 7.28 0.32
CA MET A 39 -7.63 6.43 0.11
C MET A 39 -7.83 6.07 -1.37
N TRP A 40 -7.62 7.02 -2.29
CA TRP A 40 -7.73 6.79 -3.74
C TRP A 40 -6.58 5.97 -4.34
N SER A 41 -5.51 5.70 -3.59
CA SER A 41 -4.48 4.74 -4.01
C SER A 41 -4.78 3.30 -3.58
N ILE A 42 -5.79 3.09 -2.73
CA ILE A 42 -6.13 1.79 -2.14
C ILE A 42 -7.40 1.22 -2.80
N GLU A 43 -7.34 -0.03 -3.23
CA GLU A 43 -8.52 -0.75 -3.69
C GLU A 43 -9.42 -1.18 -2.51
N PRO A 44 -10.75 -1.11 -2.63
CA PRO A 44 -11.52 -0.83 -3.84
C PRO A 44 -11.88 0.65 -4.04
N TYR A 45 -11.47 1.56 -3.15
CA TYR A 45 -11.83 2.98 -3.25
C TYR A 45 -11.34 3.61 -4.56
N LYS A 46 -10.14 3.22 -5.01
CA LYS A 46 -9.59 3.60 -6.32
C LYS A 46 -10.55 3.23 -7.47
N SER A 47 -10.81 1.93 -7.67
CA SER A 47 -11.66 1.44 -8.78
C SER A 47 -13.10 1.94 -8.73
N TYR A 48 -13.64 2.14 -7.52
CA TYR A 48 -15.03 2.58 -7.33
C TYR A 48 -15.15 4.07 -7.03
N ARG A 49 -14.12 4.88 -7.32
CA ARG A 49 -14.11 6.32 -6.98
C ARG A 49 -15.34 7.08 -7.50
N ASN A 50 -15.85 6.72 -8.67
CA ASN A 50 -17.06 7.32 -9.26
C ASN A 50 -18.35 7.00 -8.49
N TYR A 51 -18.35 6.00 -7.59
CA TYR A 51 -19.50 5.67 -6.75
C TYR A 51 -19.65 6.66 -5.60
N LEU A 52 -18.58 7.42 -5.31
CA LEU A 52 -18.48 8.29 -4.16
C LEU A 52 -18.67 9.76 -4.54
N ASN A 53 -19.62 10.40 -3.86
CA ASN A 53 -19.56 11.83 -3.61
C ASN A 53 -18.74 12.07 -2.33
N VAL A 54 -17.96 13.15 -2.33
CA VAL A 54 -17.12 13.55 -1.19
C VAL A 54 -17.41 14.99 -0.83
N TYR A 55 -17.88 15.16 0.39
CA TYR A 55 -18.16 16.46 0.99
C TYR A 55 -17.21 16.69 2.16
N ARG A 56 -16.64 17.90 2.21
CA ARG A 56 -15.88 18.38 3.36
C ARG A 56 -16.75 19.41 4.06
N ILE A 57 -16.90 19.27 5.38
CA ILE A 57 -17.61 20.23 6.22
C ILE A 57 -16.57 20.97 7.06
N ASP A 58 -16.42 22.26 6.79
CA ASP A 58 -15.49 23.15 7.48
C ASP A 58 -16.15 23.63 8.77
N ILE A 59 -15.84 22.94 9.88
CA ILE A 59 -16.36 23.28 11.20
C ILE A 59 -15.29 24.07 11.95
N VAL A 60 -15.58 25.34 12.24
CA VAL A 60 -14.68 26.20 13.00
C VAL A 60 -14.78 25.85 14.50
N SER A 61 -13.68 25.40 15.07
CA SER A 61 -13.55 25.15 16.51
C SER A 61 -13.08 26.40 17.25
N GLY A 62 -13.58 26.62 18.47
CA GLY A 62 -13.12 27.72 19.33
C GLY A 62 -11.74 27.49 19.93
N GLU A 63 -11.27 26.23 19.94
CA GLU A 63 -9.98 25.82 20.49
C GLU A 63 -9.24 24.95 19.46
N SER A 64 -7.91 25.10 19.40
CA SER A 64 -7.04 24.26 18.57
C SER A 64 -6.76 22.93 19.27
N GLY A 65 -6.85 21.84 18.52
CA GLY A 65 -6.65 20.45 18.92
C GLY A 65 -7.84 19.79 19.64
N ILE A 66 -7.69 18.51 19.98
CA ILE A 66 -8.74 17.70 20.62
C ILE A 66 -8.41 17.35 22.09
N SER A 67 -9.39 16.83 22.83
CA SER A 67 -9.24 16.57 24.28
C SER A 67 -8.29 15.41 24.59
N CYS A 68 -7.56 15.53 25.72
CA CYS A 68 -6.68 14.48 26.25
C CYS A 68 -5.61 13.99 25.26
N ASP A 69 -5.07 14.92 24.49
CA ASP A 69 -4.01 14.73 23.51
C ASP A 69 -2.69 15.35 24.01
N PRO A 70 -1.59 14.58 24.19
CA PRO A 70 -1.45 13.14 23.87
C PRO A 70 -1.90 12.16 24.96
N ASP A 71 -2.24 12.64 26.15
CA ASP A 71 -2.58 11.80 27.31
C ASP A 71 -3.67 12.38 28.23
N LEU A 72 -4.08 11.61 29.24
CA LEU A 72 -5.14 11.97 30.19
C LEU A 72 -4.82 13.19 31.08
N THR A 73 -3.55 13.62 31.15
CA THR A 73 -3.16 14.84 31.89
C THR A 73 -3.34 16.10 31.03
N SER A 74 -3.50 15.93 29.72
CA SER A 74 -3.73 17.01 28.77
C SER A 74 -5.14 17.60 28.93
N PRO A 75 -5.33 18.89 28.64
CA PRO A 75 -6.60 19.56 28.92
C PRO A 75 -7.76 18.97 28.11
N ARG A 76 -8.96 19.05 28.70
CA ARG A 76 -10.20 18.88 27.95
C ARG A 76 -10.47 20.15 27.16
N LYS A 77 -10.86 19.99 25.90
CA LYS A 77 -11.17 21.07 24.96
C LYS A 77 -12.65 21.04 24.63
N THR A 78 -13.22 22.22 24.43
CA THR A 78 -14.62 22.41 24.06
C THR A 78 -14.70 22.65 22.57
N THR A 79 -14.80 21.56 21.82
CA THR A 79 -14.86 21.56 20.36
C THR A 79 -16.23 21.10 19.86
N PRO A 80 -16.68 21.52 18.66
CA PRO A 80 -18.01 21.23 18.13
C PRO A 80 -18.41 19.75 18.10
N LEU A 81 -17.47 18.85 17.79
CA LEU A 81 -17.70 17.39 17.82
C LEU A 81 -17.25 16.75 19.13
N SER A 82 -16.67 17.53 20.06
CA SER A 82 -16.14 17.05 21.34
C SER A 82 -15.20 15.86 21.20
N MET A 83 -14.35 15.87 20.17
CA MET A 83 -13.39 14.81 19.92
C MET A 83 -12.36 14.72 21.05
N GLY A 84 -11.93 13.49 21.35
CA GLY A 84 -10.86 13.27 22.29
C GLY A 84 -10.37 11.83 22.30
N PHE A 85 -9.10 11.66 22.63
CA PHE A 85 -8.48 10.36 22.89
C PHE A 85 -9.10 9.70 24.13
N TRP A 86 -8.73 8.44 24.38
CA TRP A 86 -9.24 7.66 25.51
C TRP A 86 -10.77 7.57 25.53
N GLY A 87 -11.41 7.54 24.36
CA GLY A 87 -12.87 7.58 24.26
C GLY A 87 -13.49 8.80 24.96
N ARG A 88 -12.95 10.00 24.67
CA ARG A 88 -13.29 11.28 25.34
C ARG A 88 -12.86 11.32 26.82
N CYS A 89 -11.56 11.10 27.06
CA CYS A 89 -10.91 11.25 28.37
C CYS A 89 -11.37 10.26 29.45
N ASN A 90 -11.71 9.03 29.07
CA ASN A 90 -12.02 7.95 29.99
C ASN A 90 -10.76 7.11 30.28
N ALA A 91 -10.28 7.14 31.52
CA ALA A 91 -9.08 6.42 31.95
C ALA A 91 -9.19 4.89 31.82
N GLY A 92 -10.40 4.33 31.74
CA GLY A 92 -10.62 2.90 31.47
C GLY A 92 -10.63 2.53 29.99
N SER A 93 -10.45 3.48 29.08
CA SER A 93 -10.46 3.25 27.64
C SER A 93 -9.05 3.04 27.07
N VAL A 94 -8.99 2.63 25.81
CA VAL A 94 -7.71 2.50 25.08
C VAL A 94 -7.21 3.88 24.68
N GLN A 95 -5.93 4.18 24.93
CA GLN A 95 -5.31 5.48 24.67
C GLN A 95 -5.63 6.04 23.28
N ARG A 96 -5.36 5.26 22.23
CA ARG A 96 -5.51 5.65 20.81
C ARG A 96 -6.95 5.77 20.32
N LEU A 97 -7.95 5.43 21.15
CA LEU A 97 -9.35 5.47 20.76
C LEU A 97 -9.83 6.92 20.73
N ILE A 98 -9.91 7.48 19.52
CA ILE A 98 -10.52 8.78 19.30
C ILE A 98 -12.02 8.56 19.14
N THR A 99 -12.85 9.26 19.90
CA THR A 99 -14.30 9.24 19.69
C THR A 99 -14.86 10.65 19.62
N MET A 100 -16.07 10.79 19.07
CA MET A 100 -16.76 12.05 18.89
C MET A 100 -18.20 11.98 19.41
N ASP A 101 -18.86 13.13 19.52
CA ASP A 101 -20.32 13.22 19.65
C ASP A 101 -20.98 12.90 18.30
N ASN A 102 -21.51 11.69 18.18
CA ASN A 102 -22.20 11.25 16.96
C ASN A 102 -23.45 12.07 16.65
N GLY A 103 -24.15 12.60 17.66
CA GLY A 103 -25.31 13.46 17.46
C GLY A 103 -24.90 14.79 16.83
N ALA A 104 -23.78 15.37 17.27
CA ALA A 104 -23.21 16.55 16.63
C ALA A 104 -22.78 16.26 15.18
N ALA A 105 -22.05 15.16 14.96
CA ALA A 105 -21.61 14.77 13.63
C ALA A 105 -22.78 14.57 12.65
N ILE A 106 -23.87 13.94 13.11
CA ILE A 106 -25.10 13.78 12.32
C ILE A 106 -25.72 15.14 11.98
N ARG A 107 -25.85 16.05 12.95
CA ARG A 107 -26.42 17.39 12.70
C ARG A 107 -25.64 18.16 11.62
N TYR A 108 -24.31 18.07 11.64
CA TYR A 108 -23.48 18.67 10.59
C TYR A 108 -23.63 17.93 9.24
N ALA A 109 -23.62 16.60 9.25
CA ALA A 109 -23.81 15.82 8.03
C ALA A 109 -25.19 16.05 7.37
N ASP A 110 -26.23 16.33 8.16
CA ASP A 110 -27.58 16.65 7.66
C ASP A 110 -27.65 17.99 6.92
N LEU A 111 -26.63 18.85 7.01
CA LEU A 111 -26.51 20.06 6.18
C LEU A 111 -26.25 19.72 4.71
N VAL A 112 -25.78 18.51 4.41
CA VAL A 112 -25.54 18.04 3.04
C VAL A 112 -26.83 17.43 2.50
N ALA A 113 -27.57 18.25 1.74
CA ALA A 113 -28.85 17.87 1.14
C ALA A 113 -28.74 16.58 0.32
N GLY A 114 -29.79 15.75 0.38
CA GLY A 114 -29.88 14.49 -0.36
C GLY A 114 -29.07 13.32 0.20
N THR A 115 -28.31 13.55 1.29
CA THR A 115 -27.63 12.47 2.02
C THR A 115 -28.48 11.98 3.18
N VAL A 116 -28.45 10.67 3.41
CA VAL A 116 -29.15 9.99 4.51
C VAL A 116 -28.23 8.93 5.13
N SER A 117 -28.55 8.43 6.32
CA SER A 117 -27.78 7.34 6.97
C SER A 117 -27.61 6.11 6.07
N GLY A 118 -28.61 5.83 5.23
CA GLY A 118 -28.61 4.73 4.26
C GLY A 118 -27.50 4.83 3.22
N ASN A 119 -27.18 6.03 2.72
CA ASN A 119 -26.24 6.24 1.60
C ASN A 119 -25.00 7.05 1.99
N ARG A 120 -24.77 7.35 3.28
CA ARG A 120 -23.59 8.10 3.74
C ARG A 120 -22.70 7.33 4.71
N GLN A 121 -21.44 7.76 4.81
CA GLN A 121 -20.45 7.39 5.82
C GLN A 121 -19.77 8.68 6.31
N ILE A 122 -19.62 8.81 7.63
CA ILE A 122 -18.89 9.94 8.23
C ILE A 122 -17.47 9.50 8.58
N LEU A 123 -16.51 10.36 8.28
CA LEU A 123 -15.13 10.35 8.75
C LEU A 123 -14.83 11.69 9.43
N ALA A 124 -14.54 11.68 10.73
CA ALA A 124 -14.13 12.89 11.45
C ALA A 124 -12.61 12.90 11.70
N LEU A 125 -11.95 14.00 11.37
CA LEU A 125 -10.53 14.21 11.60
C LEU A 125 -10.34 15.16 12.80
N GLY A 126 -9.62 14.70 13.81
CA GLY A 126 -9.23 15.54 14.93
C GLY A 126 -7.89 16.23 14.67
N ASN A 127 -7.79 17.54 14.89
CA ASN A 127 -6.53 18.28 14.75
C ASN A 127 -5.48 17.77 15.76
N SER A 128 -4.71 16.77 15.36
CA SER A 128 -3.74 16.08 16.21
C SER A 128 -2.64 15.42 15.38
N GLY A 129 -1.40 15.49 15.87
CA GLY A 129 -0.28 14.72 15.37
C GLY A 129 -0.10 13.37 16.06
N THR A 130 -0.84 13.12 17.14
CA THR A 130 -0.80 11.87 17.92
C THR A 130 -1.54 10.79 17.17
N TYR A 131 -0.97 9.58 17.12
CA TYR A 131 -1.59 8.45 16.45
C TYR A 131 -2.88 8.00 17.16
N GLY A 132 -4.00 8.02 16.44
CA GLY A 132 -5.24 7.44 16.92
C GLY A 132 -6.39 7.50 15.92
N GLY A 133 -7.41 6.72 16.23
CA GLY A 133 -8.59 6.55 15.40
C GLY A 133 -9.57 5.58 16.05
N ALA A 134 -10.75 5.48 15.46
CA ALA A 134 -11.74 4.48 15.83
C ALA A 134 -12.73 4.25 14.71
N GLY A 135 -13.13 3.00 14.56
CA GLY A 135 -14.20 2.53 13.69
C GLY A 135 -15.39 2.06 14.51
N GLY A 136 -16.59 2.38 14.06
CA GLY A 136 -17.84 2.08 14.75
C GLY A 136 -19.00 2.30 13.79
N THR A 137 -20.03 3.05 14.15
CA THR A 137 -20.98 3.53 13.13
C THR A 137 -20.31 4.55 12.20
N TYR A 138 -19.40 5.36 12.75
CA TYR A 138 -18.63 6.37 12.03
C TYR A 138 -17.15 6.19 12.32
N ALA A 139 -16.33 6.62 11.37
CA ALA A 139 -14.88 6.55 11.48
C ALA A 139 -14.34 7.86 12.06
N THR A 140 -13.29 7.76 12.86
CA THR A 140 -12.48 8.90 13.28
C THR A 140 -11.00 8.61 13.05
N ALA A 141 -10.21 9.65 12.81
CA ALA A 141 -8.77 9.55 12.75
C ALA A 141 -8.13 10.85 13.27
N SER A 142 -6.87 10.78 13.68
CA SER A 142 -6.05 11.97 13.79
C SER A 142 -5.95 12.69 12.43
N GLY A 143 -5.64 13.98 12.43
CA GLY A 143 -5.52 14.77 11.20
C GLY A 143 -4.12 14.67 10.58
N SER A 144 -3.09 14.92 11.39
CA SER A 144 -1.74 15.24 10.91
C SER A 144 -0.67 14.18 11.23
N ASN A 145 -1.01 13.08 11.93
CA ASN A 145 -0.05 11.99 12.19
C ASN A 145 0.52 11.41 10.87
N ALA A 146 1.76 10.89 10.90
CA ALA A 146 2.43 10.31 9.73
C ALA A 146 1.65 9.14 9.10
N MET A 147 1.05 8.28 9.94
CA MET A 147 0.24 7.13 9.51
C MET A 147 -1.24 7.48 9.32
N SER A 148 -1.66 8.72 9.58
CA SER A 148 -3.08 9.05 9.77
C SER A 148 -3.94 8.80 8.54
N ALA A 149 -3.39 9.07 7.37
CA ALA A 149 -4.07 8.83 6.11
C ALA A 149 -4.40 7.35 5.89
N LEU A 150 -3.62 6.43 6.47
CA LEU A 150 -3.85 4.98 6.45
C LEU A 150 -4.81 4.51 7.54
N ILE A 151 -4.99 5.29 8.62
CA ILE A 151 -6.02 5.02 9.64
C ILE A 151 -7.41 5.14 9.01
N SER A 152 -7.65 6.15 8.17
CA SER A 152 -8.98 6.38 7.57
C SER A 152 -9.57 5.16 6.83
N PRO A 153 -8.87 4.51 5.88
CA PRO A 153 -9.38 3.30 5.26
C PRO A 153 -9.52 2.15 6.28
N HIS A 154 -8.60 1.96 7.23
CA HIS A 154 -8.77 0.95 8.30
C HIS A 154 -10.08 1.14 9.08
N GLU A 155 -10.34 2.35 9.58
CA GLU A 155 -11.53 2.65 10.40
C GLU A 155 -12.83 2.66 9.60
N ILE A 156 -12.78 2.99 8.30
CA ILE A 156 -13.92 2.80 7.39
C ILE A 156 -14.12 1.30 7.09
N GLY A 157 -13.07 0.49 7.11
CA GLY A 157 -13.17 -0.97 7.06
C GLY A 157 -14.08 -1.53 8.16
N HIS A 158 -13.95 -1.01 9.38
CA HIS A 158 -14.91 -1.29 10.44
C HIS A 158 -16.28 -0.65 10.15
N SER A 159 -16.31 0.66 9.87
CA SER A 159 -17.56 1.43 9.91
C SER A 159 -18.52 1.14 8.75
N LEU A 160 -17.97 0.90 7.57
CA LEU A 160 -18.71 0.54 6.37
C LEU A 160 -18.69 -0.98 6.14
N GLY A 161 -17.51 -1.59 6.30
CA GLY A 161 -17.27 -3.00 6.00
C GLY A 161 -17.85 -3.96 7.03
N GLY A 162 -17.94 -3.55 8.30
CA GLY A 162 -18.16 -4.46 9.42
C GLY A 162 -16.99 -5.44 9.61
N LEU A 163 -15.82 -5.10 9.08
CA LEU A 163 -14.59 -5.85 9.26
C LEU A 163 -14.16 -5.78 10.73
N GLN A 164 -13.42 -6.77 11.20
CA GLN A 164 -12.84 -6.83 12.53
C GLN A 164 -11.31 -6.76 12.45
N ASP A 165 -10.69 -6.45 13.58
CA ASP A 165 -9.24 -6.35 13.67
C ASP A 165 -8.56 -7.71 13.51
N GLU A 166 -7.55 -7.75 12.65
CA GLU A 166 -6.72 -8.94 12.37
C GLU A 166 -5.40 -8.94 13.17
N TYR A 167 -5.17 -7.89 13.97
CA TYR A 167 -4.06 -7.89 14.92
C TYR A 167 -4.40 -8.69 16.20
N ASP A 168 -3.34 -9.20 16.82
CA ASP A 168 -3.34 -10.26 17.85
C ASP A 168 -3.08 -9.72 19.26
N TYR A 169 -3.34 -8.44 19.48
CA TYR A 169 -3.16 -7.77 20.77
C TYR A 169 -4.29 -6.76 20.99
N TYR A 170 -4.79 -6.63 22.23
CA TYR A 170 -5.75 -5.57 22.56
C TYR A 170 -5.02 -4.27 22.94
N GLN A 171 -4.00 -4.41 23.79
CA GLN A 171 -3.07 -3.36 24.18
C GLN A 171 -1.72 -3.62 23.53
N ARG A 172 -1.12 -2.59 22.92
CA ARG A 172 0.17 -2.74 22.26
C ARG A 172 1.25 -3.18 23.25
N GLY A 173 2.18 -4.02 22.78
CA GLY A 173 3.24 -4.61 23.62
C GLY A 173 2.75 -5.71 24.57
N VAL A 174 1.45 -6.00 24.63
CA VAL A 174 0.88 -7.08 25.44
C VAL A 174 0.37 -8.17 24.48
N PRO A 175 1.00 -9.35 24.43
CA PRO A 175 0.51 -10.47 23.62
C PRO A 175 -0.93 -10.82 23.98
N GLY A 176 -1.77 -11.06 22.97
CA GLY A 176 -3.11 -11.59 23.17
C GLY A 176 -3.09 -13.01 23.74
N GLY A 177 -4.16 -13.38 24.43
CA GLY A 177 -4.34 -14.74 24.94
C GLY A 177 -4.71 -15.75 23.84
N HIS A 178 -5.24 -16.90 24.26
CA HIS A 178 -5.86 -17.89 23.37
C HIS A 178 -7.35 -17.60 23.19
N TYR A 179 -7.84 -17.59 21.95
CA TYR A 179 -9.26 -17.45 21.65
C TYR A 179 -10.02 -18.74 21.98
N SER A 180 -11.00 -18.68 22.89
CA SER A 180 -11.81 -19.83 23.30
C SER A 180 -13.30 -19.67 22.95
N GLY A 181 -13.63 -18.72 22.08
CA GLY A 181 -15.00 -18.46 21.65
C GLY A 181 -15.48 -19.44 20.59
N ALA A 182 -16.75 -19.27 20.17
CA ALA A 182 -17.29 -19.98 19.02
C ALA A 182 -16.69 -19.46 17.70
N GLU A 183 -17.01 -20.14 16.59
CA GLU A 183 -16.63 -19.71 15.24
C GLU A 183 -17.00 -18.23 15.03
N PRO A 184 -16.03 -17.33 14.75
CA PRO A 184 -16.30 -15.91 14.57
C PRO A 184 -17.36 -15.65 13.50
N SER A 185 -18.17 -14.61 13.65
CA SER A 185 -19.14 -14.23 12.63
C SER A 185 -18.52 -13.47 11.46
N SER A 186 -17.37 -12.82 11.66
CA SER A 186 -16.69 -12.06 10.62
C SER A 186 -16.22 -12.95 9.47
N ALA A 187 -16.17 -12.39 8.26
CA ALA A 187 -15.82 -13.13 7.05
C ALA A 187 -14.35 -13.57 7.01
N HIS A 188 -13.47 -12.81 7.65
CA HIS A 188 -12.00 -12.93 7.65
C HIS A 188 -11.38 -13.42 8.97
N HIS A 189 -12.17 -14.06 9.84
CA HIS A 189 -11.64 -14.83 10.97
C HIS A 189 -12.28 -16.22 11.02
N THR A 190 -11.52 -17.25 11.39
CA THR A 190 -12.02 -18.63 11.42
C THR A 190 -11.34 -19.48 12.47
N LEU A 191 -12.02 -20.53 12.95
CA LEU A 191 -11.43 -21.68 13.66
C LEU A 191 -11.25 -22.89 12.73
N LEU A 192 -11.82 -22.82 11.53
CA LEU A 192 -11.89 -23.95 10.62
C LEU A 192 -10.52 -24.31 10.03
N THR A 193 -10.36 -25.62 9.84
CA THR A 193 -9.67 -26.26 8.72
C THR A 193 -9.55 -25.45 7.43
N GLU A 194 -8.41 -25.37 6.73
CA GLU A 194 -8.47 -25.07 5.28
C GLU A 194 -9.29 -26.13 4.54
N GLN A 195 -9.12 -27.40 4.90
CA GLN A 195 -9.95 -28.50 4.40
C GLN A 195 -11.42 -28.30 4.76
N ALA A 196 -11.72 -28.01 6.03
CA ALA A 196 -13.09 -27.79 6.48
C ALA A 196 -13.74 -26.57 5.80
N MET A 197 -13.00 -25.48 5.55
CA MET A 197 -13.48 -24.34 4.77
C MET A 197 -13.90 -24.74 3.35
N ARG A 198 -13.09 -25.58 2.68
CA ARG A 198 -13.40 -26.09 1.34
C ARG A 198 -14.60 -27.04 1.34
N GLU A 199 -14.63 -28.00 2.26
CA GLU A 199 -15.71 -28.99 2.38
C GLU A 199 -17.05 -28.34 2.74
N GLN A 200 -17.04 -27.36 3.65
CA GLN A 200 -18.24 -26.65 4.07
C GLN A 200 -18.59 -25.47 3.16
N GLN A 201 -17.69 -25.09 2.24
CA GLN A 201 -17.79 -23.89 1.41
C GLN A 201 -18.06 -22.60 2.24
N ARG A 202 -17.34 -22.45 3.35
CA ARG A 202 -17.49 -21.31 4.28
C ARG A 202 -16.26 -20.41 4.29
N LYS A 203 -16.44 -19.17 4.76
CA LYS A 203 -15.38 -18.16 4.90
C LYS A 203 -14.74 -17.86 3.54
N TRP A 204 -13.41 -17.78 3.47
CA TRP A 204 -12.66 -17.43 2.27
C TRP A 204 -12.18 -18.64 1.46
N TRP A 205 -12.90 -19.76 1.50
CA TRP A 205 -12.50 -20.98 0.78
C TRP A 205 -12.23 -20.77 -0.72
N ARG A 206 -12.90 -19.79 -1.35
CA ARG A 206 -12.74 -19.39 -2.76
C ARG A 206 -11.42 -18.67 -3.06
N TRP A 207 -10.73 -18.19 -2.04
CA TRP A 207 -9.48 -17.44 -2.13
C TRP A 207 -8.26 -18.27 -1.67
N LEU A 208 -8.47 -19.42 -1.03
CA LEU A 208 -7.39 -20.24 -0.49
C LEU A 208 -6.41 -20.70 -1.58
N GLY A 209 -5.12 -20.37 -1.38
CA GLY A 209 -4.00 -20.72 -2.25
C GLY A 209 -3.60 -19.61 -3.22
N GLU A 210 -4.32 -18.49 -3.27
CA GLU A 210 -3.96 -17.38 -4.16
C GLU A 210 -2.88 -16.48 -3.57
N PRO A 211 -2.00 -15.90 -4.42
CA PRO A 211 -1.12 -14.83 -3.98
C PRO A 211 -1.93 -13.71 -3.33
N SER A 212 -1.58 -13.33 -2.10
CA SER A 212 -2.23 -12.20 -1.45
C SER A 212 -1.69 -10.91 -2.04
N GLU A 213 -2.58 -9.97 -2.34
CA GLU A 213 -2.17 -8.64 -2.82
C GLU A 213 -1.43 -7.84 -1.74
N SER A 214 -1.65 -8.20 -0.47
CA SER A 214 -0.92 -7.66 0.67
C SER A 214 0.35 -8.46 1.00
N GLY A 215 0.72 -9.47 0.21
CA GLY A 215 1.94 -10.26 0.39
C GLY A 215 1.70 -11.69 0.86
N GLY A 216 2.50 -12.62 0.33
CA GLY A 216 2.39 -14.05 0.61
C GLY A 216 1.20 -14.71 -0.10
N THR A 217 0.53 -15.63 0.59
CA THR A 217 -0.58 -16.42 0.04
C THR A 217 -1.77 -16.39 0.99
N ILE A 218 -2.98 -16.32 0.42
CA ILE A 218 -4.23 -16.48 1.18
C ILE A 218 -4.31 -17.92 1.67
N GLY A 219 -4.40 -18.06 2.99
CA GLY A 219 -4.39 -19.34 3.67
C GLY A 219 -4.98 -19.17 5.06
N ARG A 220 -4.32 -19.77 6.06
CA ARG A 220 -4.74 -19.67 7.44
C ARG A 220 -3.59 -19.23 8.34
N HIS A 221 -3.57 -17.95 8.70
CA HIS A 221 -2.51 -17.33 9.51
C HIS A 221 -2.99 -17.13 10.95
N GLU A 222 -2.30 -17.71 11.92
CA GLU A 222 -2.75 -17.66 13.32
C GLU A 222 -2.63 -16.24 13.90
N GLY A 223 -3.61 -15.87 14.73
CA GLY A 223 -3.73 -14.58 15.37
C GLY A 223 -4.73 -13.65 14.68
N GLY A 224 -5.51 -12.95 15.49
CA GLY A 224 -6.59 -12.04 15.08
C GLY A 224 -7.57 -11.83 16.22
N LEU A 225 -8.53 -10.90 16.09
CA LEU A 225 -9.49 -10.56 17.15
C LEU A 225 -8.83 -10.25 18.51
N TYR A 226 -7.61 -9.70 18.50
CA TYR A 226 -6.82 -9.41 19.71
C TYR A 226 -6.24 -10.65 20.44
N TYR A 227 -6.30 -11.83 19.84
CA TYR A 227 -5.74 -13.08 20.38
C TYR A 227 -4.56 -13.55 19.55
N THR A 228 -3.52 -14.05 20.22
CA THR A 228 -2.30 -14.56 19.57
C THR A 228 -2.51 -15.96 19.00
N THR A 229 -3.36 -16.77 19.65
CA THR A 229 -3.57 -18.17 19.28
C THR A 229 -5.05 -18.54 19.28
N GLY A 230 -5.38 -19.64 18.60
CA GLY A 230 -6.72 -20.22 18.61
C GLY A 230 -7.74 -19.55 17.68
N VAL A 231 -7.32 -18.58 16.86
CA VAL A 231 -8.13 -17.98 15.78
C VAL A 231 -7.21 -17.61 14.62
N TRP A 232 -7.72 -17.66 13.39
CA TRP A 232 -6.93 -17.43 12.19
C TRP A 232 -7.56 -16.40 11.25
N ARG A 233 -6.71 -15.66 10.55
CA ARG A 233 -7.02 -14.66 9.52
C ARG A 233 -6.56 -15.14 8.12
N PRO A 234 -7.00 -14.50 7.02
CA PRO A 234 -6.75 -15.01 5.66
C PRO A 234 -5.34 -14.78 5.15
N SER A 235 -4.63 -13.74 5.59
CA SER A 235 -3.34 -13.33 5.03
C SER A 235 -2.30 -12.98 6.10
N ALA A 236 -1.03 -12.96 5.71
CA ALA A 236 0.05 -12.51 6.59
C ALA A 236 -0.11 -11.02 6.93
N HIS A 237 -0.48 -10.22 5.92
CA HIS A 237 -0.70 -8.78 6.00
C HIS A 237 -2.08 -8.39 5.47
N SER A 238 -2.64 -7.36 6.07
CA SER A 238 -3.87 -6.68 5.66
C SER A 238 -3.87 -5.34 6.38
N ILE A 239 -4.53 -4.34 5.83
CA ILE A 239 -4.73 -3.06 6.52
C ILE A 239 -5.48 -3.25 7.83
N MET A 240 -6.30 -4.31 7.95
CA MET A 240 -6.99 -4.69 9.20
C MET A 240 -6.03 -5.27 10.26
N LYS A 241 -4.79 -5.58 9.90
CA LYS A 241 -3.73 -6.03 10.82
C LYS A 241 -2.66 -4.96 11.04
N SER A 242 -2.14 -4.39 9.97
CA SER A 242 -0.99 -3.48 9.99
C SER A 242 -1.18 -2.40 8.95
N LEU A 243 -1.23 -1.16 9.42
CA LEU A 243 -1.31 0.01 8.56
C LEU A 243 -0.12 0.03 7.60
N GLY A 244 -0.38 0.45 6.36
CA GLY A 244 0.61 0.50 5.28
C GLY A 244 0.35 -0.54 4.20
N TYR A 245 -0.16 -1.71 4.54
CA TYR A 245 -0.60 -2.69 3.56
C TYR A 245 -2.02 -2.39 3.05
N TYR A 246 -2.39 -2.99 1.92
CA TYR A 246 -3.75 -2.95 1.40
C TYR A 246 -4.70 -3.85 2.19
N TYR A 247 -5.99 -3.81 1.86
CA TYR A 247 -6.86 -4.93 2.25
C TYR A 247 -6.36 -6.21 1.58
N ASP A 248 -6.44 -7.32 2.30
CA ASP A 248 -6.41 -8.62 1.66
C ASP A 248 -7.69 -8.83 0.81
N GLN A 249 -7.68 -9.82 -0.08
CA GLN A 249 -8.77 -10.03 -1.02
C GLN A 249 -10.11 -10.35 -0.36
N VAL A 250 -10.11 -10.99 0.82
CA VAL A 250 -11.34 -11.31 1.57
C VAL A 250 -11.98 -10.04 2.10
N SER A 251 -11.16 -9.19 2.72
CA SER A 251 -11.58 -7.87 3.19
C SER A 251 -12.02 -6.97 2.03
N ARG A 252 -11.29 -6.98 0.90
CA ARG A 252 -11.64 -6.20 -0.30
C ARG A 252 -12.98 -6.59 -0.89
N GLU A 253 -13.29 -7.89 -1.00
CA GLU A 253 -14.57 -8.39 -1.51
C GLU A 253 -15.75 -7.82 -0.70
N ILE A 254 -15.64 -7.82 0.63
CA ILE A 254 -16.64 -7.23 1.52
C ILE A 254 -16.72 -5.72 1.31
N MET A 255 -15.61 -5.02 1.18
CA MET A 255 -15.63 -3.57 0.93
C MET A 255 -16.29 -3.22 -0.41
N VAL A 256 -16.04 -3.99 -1.48
CA VAL A 256 -16.72 -3.84 -2.78
C VAL A 256 -18.23 -4.00 -2.63
N GLN A 257 -18.69 -5.03 -1.91
CA GLN A 257 -20.10 -5.24 -1.60
C GLN A 257 -20.72 -4.01 -0.92
N LYS A 258 -20.04 -3.49 0.12
CA LYS A 258 -20.58 -2.42 0.96
C LYS A 258 -20.60 -1.08 0.26
N ILE A 259 -19.57 -0.77 -0.53
CA ILE A 259 -19.55 0.43 -1.39
C ILE A 259 -20.68 0.35 -2.41
N THR A 260 -20.83 -0.79 -3.09
CA THR A 260 -21.89 -0.98 -4.10
C THR A 260 -23.29 -0.85 -3.48
N ALA A 261 -23.50 -1.43 -2.30
CA ALA A 261 -24.77 -1.37 -1.57
C ALA A 261 -25.19 0.05 -1.14
N LYS A 262 -24.25 1.00 -1.10
CA LYS A 262 -24.51 2.43 -0.84
C LYS A 262 -24.93 3.22 -2.09
N THR A 263 -25.06 2.57 -3.24
CA THR A 263 -25.40 3.19 -4.52
C THR A 263 -26.65 2.57 -5.16
N MET A 264 -27.23 3.26 -6.14
CA MET A 264 -28.22 2.66 -7.03
C MET A 264 -27.52 2.08 -8.27
N LEU A 265 -27.31 0.77 -8.36
CA LEU A 265 -26.53 0.21 -9.49
C LEU A 265 -27.08 0.60 -10.87
N ILE A 266 -28.42 0.65 -11.01
CA ILE A 266 -29.12 1.27 -12.15
C ILE A 266 -29.67 2.61 -11.65
N GLN A 267 -29.07 3.69 -12.13
CA GLN A 267 -29.30 5.07 -11.75
C GLN A 267 -30.63 5.61 -12.28
N ASP A 268 -30.92 5.27 -13.53
CA ASP A 268 -32.15 5.62 -14.21
C ASP A 268 -32.40 4.61 -15.34
N ALA A 269 -33.61 4.60 -15.88
CA ALA A 269 -33.99 3.73 -16.98
C ALA A 269 -35.24 4.24 -17.69
N THR A 270 -35.56 3.67 -18.86
CA THR A 270 -36.89 3.86 -19.45
C THR A 270 -37.97 3.53 -18.39
N PRO A 271 -39.01 4.38 -18.22
CA PRO A 271 -40.10 4.08 -17.29
C PRO A 271 -40.74 2.72 -17.55
N SER A 272 -41.06 1.99 -16.48
CA SER A 272 -41.59 0.62 -16.53
C SER A 272 -42.97 0.49 -15.86
N ASP A 273 -43.63 1.62 -15.58
CA ASP A 273 -44.92 1.71 -14.91
C ASP A 273 -46.11 1.47 -15.86
N ALA A 274 -45.89 1.57 -17.17
CA ALA A 274 -46.85 1.25 -18.22
C ALA A 274 -46.20 0.46 -19.37
N PRO A 275 -46.99 -0.31 -20.15
CA PRO A 275 -46.48 -0.94 -21.35
C PRO A 275 -45.95 0.08 -22.37
N VAL A 276 -44.90 -0.29 -23.08
CA VAL A 276 -44.22 0.56 -24.08
C VAL A 276 -44.32 -0.05 -25.48
N GLY A 277 -44.28 0.79 -26.52
CA GLY A 277 -44.30 0.33 -27.91
C GLY A 277 -43.02 -0.40 -28.32
N ALA A 278 -43.13 -1.32 -29.28
CA ALA A 278 -41.98 -2.03 -29.86
C ALA A 278 -41.17 -1.16 -30.87
N ASP A 279 -41.60 0.07 -31.09
CA ASP A 279 -41.04 1.04 -32.04
C ASP A 279 -40.09 2.06 -31.38
N ARG A 280 -39.50 1.70 -30.22
CA ARG A 280 -38.61 2.57 -29.44
C ARG A 280 -37.29 1.94 -29.03
N VAL A 281 -36.41 2.79 -28.50
CA VAL A 281 -35.21 2.40 -27.76
C VAL A 281 -35.52 2.29 -26.26
N LEU A 282 -35.19 1.15 -25.66
CA LEU A 282 -35.09 0.99 -24.21
C LEU A 282 -33.68 1.29 -23.75
N TRP A 283 -33.53 1.78 -22.52
CA TRP A 283 -32.23 2.15 -21.98
C TRP A 283 -32.18 1.97 -20.46
N VAL A 284 -30.95 1.80 -19.96
CA VAL A 284 -30.58 1.84 -18.54
C VAL A 284 -29.34 2.73 -18.37
N GLU A 285 -29.23 3.39 -17.22
CA GLU A 285 -28.02 4.11 -16.82
C GLU A 285 -27.33 3.34 -15.68
N PRO A 286 -26.37 2.47 -15.97
CA PRO A 286 -25.62 1.78 -14.92
C PRO A 286 -24.58 2.72 -14.27
N MET A 287 -24.23 2.42 -13.03
CA MET A 287 -23.04 3.00 -12.39
C MET A 287 -21.77 2.72 -13.20
N ARG A 288 -20.79 3.63 -13.14
CA ARG A 288 -19.53 3.55 -13.92
C ARG A 288 -18.30 3.54 -13.02
N PRO A 289 -17.76 2.37 -12.59
CA PRO A 289 -16.45 2.30 -11.95
C PRO A 289 -15.38 2.95 -12.84
N VAL A 290 -14.29 3.45 -12.25
CA VAL A 290 -13.22 4.07 -13.06
C VAL A 290 -12.42 3.01 -13.81
N SER A 291 -12.35 1.77 -13.32
CA SER A 291 -11.45 0.74 -13.86
C SER A 291 -12.08 -0.19 -14.89
N HIS A 292 -13.41 -0.22 -15.02
CA HIS A 292 -14.13 -1.10 -15.92
C HIS A 292 -15.59 -0.66 -16.08
N GLY A 293 -16.23 -1.06 -17.19
CA GLY A 293 -17.67 -0.90 -17.38
C GLY A 293 -18.46 -2.08 -16.78
N LEU A 294 -19.69 -1.82 -16.35
CA LEU A 294 -20.61 -2.88 -15.93
C LEU A 294 -21.11 -3.68 -17.14
N LEU A 295 -21.54 -4.92 -16.89
CA LEU A 295 -22.14 -5.79 -17.90
C LEU A 295 -23.66 -5.66 -17.83
N THR A 296 -24.27 -5.28 -18.95
CA THR A 296 -25.72 -5.30 -19.14
C THR A 296 -26.08 -6.39 -20.13
N THR A 297 -26.93 -7.34 -19.72
CA THR A 297 -27.50 -8.36 -20.61
C THR A 297 -28.98 -8.09 -20.83
N TRP A 298 -29.42 -8.20 -22.09
CA TRP A 298 -30.80 -7.98 -22.49
C TRP A 298 -31.47 -9.29 -22.85
N THR A 299 -32.70 -9.49 -22.39
CA THR A 299 -33.52 -10.65 -22.74
C THR A 299 -34.91 -10.24 -23.21
N VAL A 300 -35.45 -10.98 -24.18
CA VAL A 300 -36.85 -10.89 -24.63
C VAL A 300 -37.49 -12.26 -24.40
N ASP A 301 -38.57 -12.29 -23.62
CA ASP A 301 -39.28 -13.50 -23.18
C ASP A 301 -38.32 -14.56 -22.61
N GLY A 302 -37.33 -14.10 -21.86
CA GLY A 302 -36.30 -14.93 -21.21
C GLY A 302 -35.17 -15.40 -22.14
N LYS A 303 -35.15 -15.00 -23.41
CA LYS A 303 -34.06 -15.32 -24.35
C LYS A 303 -33.14 -14.12 -24.53
N GLU A 304 -31.83 -14.33 -24.43
CA GLU A 304 -30.84 -13.28 -24.61
C GLU A 304 -30.87 -12.72 -26.04
N VAL A 305 -30.74 -11.40 -26.16
CA VAL A 305 -30.66 -10.67 -27.43
C VAL A 305 -29.42 -9.79 -27.44
N SER A 306 -28.88 -9.54 -28.62
CA SER A 306 -27.79 -8.57 -28.79
C SER A 306 -28.35 -7.15 -28.65
N GLY A 307 -27.91 -6.43 -27.62
CA GLY A 307 -28.12 -4.99 -27.45
C GLY A 307 -26.79 -4.23 -27.53
N ASP A 308 -26.88 -2.91 -27.65
CA ASP A 308 -25.76 -2.06 -27.23
C ASP A 308 -25.78 -2.02 -25.69
N ARG A 309 -24.63 -1.93 -25.03
CA ARG A 309 -24.47 -2.14 -23.58
C ARG A 309 -25.65 -1.58 -22.78
N ASP A 310 -25.91 -0.29 -22.93
CA ASP A 310 -26.87 0.42 -22.10
C ASP A 310 -28.23 0.67 -22.78
N THR A 311 -28.35 0.30 -24.06
CA THR A 311 -29.56 0.56 -24.85
C THR A 311 -29.93 -0.61 -25.76
N LEU A 312 -31.23 -0.87 -25.88
CA LEU A 312 -31.79 -1.86 -26.79
C LEU A 312 -32.80 -1.21 -27.74
N ASP A 313 -32.47 -1.14 -29.02
CA ASP A 313 -33.42 -0.72 -30.05
C ASP A 313 -34.39 -1.85 -30.39
N LEU A 314 -35.64 -1.75 -29.95
CA LEU A 314 -36.64 -2.81 -30.15
C LEU A 314 -36.98 -3.02 -31.63
N ARG A 315 -36.79 -2.00 -32.48
CA ARG A 315 -37.09 -2.06 -33.91
C ARG A 315 -36.19 -3.04 -34.65
N THR A 316 -34.99 -3.31 -34.12
CA THR A 316 -34.04 -4.25 -34.72
C THR A 316 -34.37 -5.71 -34.40
N LEU A 317 -35.31 -5.97 -33.49
CA LEU A 317 -35.59 -7.30 -32.97
C LEU A 317 -36.69 -8.05 -33.75
N GLY A 318 -37.50 -7.34 -34.54
CA GLY A 318 -38.56 -7.96 -35.34
C GLY A 318 -39.58 -8.74 -34.50
N LEU A 319 -40.03 -8.16 -33.39
CA LEU A 319 -40.94 -8.82 -32.45
C LEU A 319 -42.27 -9.21 -33.11
N THR A 320 -42.81 -10.37 -32.74
CA THR A 320 -44.11 -10.85 -33.23
C THR A 320 -45.26 -10.01 -32.67
N PRO A 321 -46.42 -9.92 -33.35
CA PRO A 321 -47.58 -9.24 -32.78
C PRO A 321 -48.01 -9.82 -31.42
N GLY A 322 -48.32 -8.94 -30.47
CA GLY A 322 -48.63 -9.28 -29.08
C GLY A 322 -47.77 -8.52 -28.07
N THR A 323 -47.72 -9.08 -26.86
CA THR A 323 -47.01 -8.55 -25.70
C THR A 323 -45.76 -9.39 -25.40
N HIS A 324 -44.64 -8.72 -25.14
CA HIS A 324 -43.35 -9.31 -24.83
C HIS A 324 -42.82 -8.79 -23.50
N THR A 325 -42.05 -9.62 -22.80
CA THR A 325 -41.32 -9.20 -21.59
C THR A 325 -39.87 -8.93 -21.95
N VAL A 326 -39.42 -7.69 -21.80
CA VAL A 326 -38.02 -7.33 -22.02
C VAL A 326 -37.35 -7.04 -20.69
N THR A 327 -36.19 -7.64 -20.43
CA THR A 327 -35.45 -7.43 -19.17
C THR A 327 -33.99 -7.08 -19.45
N ALA A 328 -33.51 -6.00 -18.83
CA ALA A 328 -32.10 -5.67 -18.70
C ALA A 328 -31.58 -6.15 -17.34
N THR A 329 -30.45 -6.85 -17.33
CA THR A 329 -29.74 -7.27 -16.11
C THR A 329 -28.36 -6.62 -16.09
N VAL A 330 -28.13 -5.74 -15.13
CA VAL A 330 -26.85 -5.05 -14.91
C VAL A 330 -26.10 -5.74 -13.78
N SER A 331 -24.85 -6.11 -14.03
CA SER A 331 -23.96 -6.77 -13.07
C SER A 331 -22.54 -6.23 -13.17
N ASP A 332 -21.84 -6.26 -12.04
CA ASP A 332 -20.42 -5.94 -11.98
C ASP A 332 -19.58 -7.19 -12.32
N PRO A 333 -18.77 -7.15 -13.39
CA PRO A 333 -17.96 -8.29 -13.82
C PRO A 333 -16.69 -8.47 -12.99
N THR A 334 -16.39 -7.59 -12.01
CA THR A 334 -15.15 -7.63 -11.23
C THR A 334 -14.81 -9.02 -10.71
N GLU A 335 -13.54 -9.41 -10.84
CA GLU A 335 -13.02 -10.67 -10.29
C GLU A 335 -12.82 -10.60 -8.78
N TYR A 336 -12.96 -9.40 -8.19
CA TYR A 336 -12.84 -9.18 -6.74
C TYR A 336 -14.01 -9.74 -5.94
N VAL A 337 -15.10 -10.15 -6.60
CA VAL A 337 -16.28 -10.73 -5.98
C VAL A 337 -16.47 -12.16 -6.47
N ARG A 338 -16.19 -13.14 -5.63
CA ARG A 338 -16.32 -14.57 -5.94
C ARG A 338 -17.49 -15.23 -5.24
N ASP A 339 -18.00 -14.63 -4.17
CA ASP A 339 -19.20 -15.12 -3.52
C ASP A 339 -20.44 -14.85 -4.39
N PRO A 340 -21.17 -15.90 -4.83
CA PRO A 340 -22.35 -15.74 -5.66
C PRO A 340 -23.47 -14.94 -4.99
N ALA A 341 -23.59 -14.99 -3.65
CA ALA A 341 -24.58 -14.22 -2.91
C ALA A 341 -24.23 -12.73 -2.93
N ILE A 342 -22.94 -12.39 -2.82
CA ILE A 342 -22.47 -11.00 -2.97
C ILE A 342 -22.69 -10.54 -4.42
N ARG A 343 -22.31 -11.35 -5.41
CA ARG A 343 -22.51 -11.04 -6.84
C ARG A 343 -23.99 -10.81 -7.18
N ALA A 344 -24.88 -11.65 -6.64
CA ALA A 344 -26.32 -11.46 -6.79
C ALA A 344 -26.80 -10.16 -6.11
N ALA A 345 -26.31 -9.83 -4.92
CA ALA A 345 -26.62 -8.57 -4.23
C ALA A 345 -26.11 -7.34 -5.00
N MET A 346 -25.09 -7.50 -5.84
CA MET A 346 -24.52 -6.50 -6.75
C MET A 346 -25.07 -6.61 -8.19
N THR A 347 -26.19 -7.30 -8.39
CA THR A 347 -26.88 -7.39 -9.69
C THR A 347 -28.24 -6.71 -9.58
N ARG A 348 -28.65 -5.95 -10.59
CA ARG A 348 -29.97 -5.30 -10.65
C ARG A 348 -30.62 -5.55 -11.99
N THR A 349 -31.94 -5.69 -11.97
CA THR A 349 -32.74 -5.89 -13.18
C THR A 349 -33.75 -4.76 -13.35
N ARG A 350 -34.08 -4.48 -14.61
CA ARG A 350 -35.23 -3.68 -15.02
C ARG A 350 -36.02 -4.46 -16.06
N THR A 351 -37.33 -4.46 -15.92
CA THR A 351 -38.24 -5.23 -16.77
C THR A 351 -39.33 -4.32 -17.30
N TRP A 352 -39.61 -4.45 -18.60
CA TRP A 352 -40.65 -3.73 -19.30
C TRP A 352 -41.61 -4.71 -19.97
N THR A 353 -42.88 -4.32 -19.98
CA THR A 353 -43.87 -4.92 -20.85
C THR A 353 -43.85 -4.17 -22.18
N VAL A 354 -43.49 -4.85 -23.27
CA VAL A 354 -43.52 -4.29 -24.62
C VAL A 354 -44.77 -4.77 -25.31
N ASP A 355 -45.61 -3.86 -25.79
CA ASP A 355 -46.82 -4.17 -26.55
C ASP A 355 -46.69 -3.63 -27.97
N THR A 356 -46.67 -4.53 -28.94
CA THR A 356 -46.53 -4.19 -30.37
C THR A 356 -47.72 -3.42 -30.95
N THR A 357 -48.84 -3.34 -30.24
CA THR A 357 -50.01 -2.54 -30.63
C THR A 357 -49.90 -1.07 -30.19
N ILE A 358 -48.96 -0.76 -29.30
CA ILE A 358 -48.70 0.60 -28.84
C ILE A 358 -47.72 1.28 -29.79
N THR A 359 -48.09 2.46 -30.27
CA THR A 359 -47.19 3.37 -30.99
C THR A 359 -46.53 4.31 -29.98
N THR A 360 -45.21 4.39 -30.02
CA THR A 360 -44.46 5.27 -29.13
C THR A 360 -44.72 6.74 -29.49
N PRO A 361 -45.23 7.56 -28.55
CA PRO A 361 -45.44 8.98 -28.81
C PRO A 361 -44.10 9.69 -29.09
N PRO A 362 -44.08 10.69 -29.99
CA PRO A 362 -42.94 11.58 -30.11
C PRO A 362 -42.68 12.28 -28.77
N ASP A 363 -41.46 12.16 -28.25
CA ASP A 363 -41.07 12.75 -26.96
C ASP A 363 -40.38 14.13 -27.13
N GLY A 364 -39.96 14.48 -28.35
CA GLY A 364 -39.31 15.75 -28.66
C GLY A 364 -37.96 15.94 -27.96
N VAL A 365 -37.37 14.86 -27.44
CA VAL A 365 -36.11 14.92 -26.69
C VAL A 365 -34.95 15.12 -27.68
N ALA A 366 -34.28 16.25 -27.58
CA ALA A 366 -33.09 16.54 -28.39
C ALA A 366 -31.85 15.83 -27.80
N PRO A 367 -30.96 15.26 -28.63
CA PRO A 367 -29.68 14.71 -28.17
C PRO A 367 -28.83 15.76 -27.45
N ALA A 368 -28.50 15.50 -26.19
CA ALA A 368 -27.58 16.32 -25.40
C ALA A 368 -26.82 15.47 -24.37
N PHE A 369 -25.66 15.94 -23.90
CA PHE A 369 -24.99 15.40 -22.72
C PHE A 369 -25.76 15.78 -21.45
N VAL A 370 -25.98 14.81 -20.56
CA VAL A 370 -26.65 15.01 -19.26
C VAL A 370 -25.72 14.83 -18.07
N SER A 371 -24.66 14.03 -18.23
CA SER A 371 -23.68 13.76 -17.18
C SER A 371 -22.41 13.17 -17.82
N SER A 372 -21.29 13.23 -17.10
CA SER A 372 -20.02 12.70 -17.58
C SER A 372 -19.04 12.48 -16.46
N ARG A 373 -17.93 11.81 -16.78
CA ARG A 373 -16.72 11.90 -15.96
C ARG A 373 -16.37 13.39 -15.76
N PRO A 374 -16.03 13.84 -14.54
CA PRO A 374 -15.62 15.22 -14.31
C PRO A 374 -14.43 15.61 -15.20
N THR A 375 -14.46 16.84 -15.72
CA THR A 375 -13.44 17.39 -16.63
C THR A 375 -12.41 18.26 -15.92
N ASP A 376 -12.58 18.51 -14.62
CA ASP A 376 -11.77 19.41 -13.80
C ASP A 376 -10.49 18.77 -13.25
N ARG A 377 -10.28 17.47 -13.50
CA ARG A 377 -9.10 16.71 -13.07
C ARG A 377 -8.58 15.80 -14.17
N PRO A 378 -7.26 15.58 -14.23
CA PRO A 378 -6.69 14.63 -15.18
C PRO A 378 -7.19 13.20 -14.91
N VAL A 379 -7.47 12.48 -16.00
CA VAL A 379 -7.91 11.08 -16.00
C VAL A 379 -6.68 10.19 -16.19
N GLY A 380 -6.57 9.14 -15.38
CA GLY A 380 -5.46 8.19 -15.48
C GLY A 380 -5.54 7.30 -16.73
N ARG A 381 -4.40 6.75 -17.17
CA ARG A 381 -4.27 5.96 -18.40
C ARG A 381 -5.09 4.67 -18.43
N ASP A 382 -5.37 4.10 -17.25
CA ASP A 382 -6.03 2.81 -17.07
C ASP A 382 -7.52 2.98 -16.71
N GLU A 383 -8.06 4.20 -16.87
CA GLU A 383 -9.44 4.52 -16.52
C GLU A 383 -10.40 4.49 -17.72
N VAL A 384 -11.70 4.32 -17.42
CA VAL A 384 -12.82 4.47 -18.34
C VAL A 384 -13.35 5.90 -18.22
N VAL A 385 -13.43 6.60 -19.36
CA VAL A 385 -14.12 7.89 -19.47
C VAL A 385 -15.54 7.62 -19.95
N TYR A 386 -16.53 8.19 -19.27
CA TYR A 386 -17.94 8.03 -19.64
C TYR A 386 -18.61 9.38 -19.91
N VAL A 387 -19.61 9.35 -20.78
CA VAL A 387 -20.63 10.37 -20.97
C VAL A 387 -22.00 9.70 -20.95
N GLU A 388 -22.96 10.39 -20.36
CA GLU A 388 -24.37 10.05 -20.37
C GLU A 388 -25.09 11.08 -21.24
N THR A 389 -26.03 10.61 -22.06
CA THR A 389 -26.80 11.44 -22.97
C THR A 389 -28.28 11.41 -22.62
N THR A 390 -29.04 12.35 -23.16
CA THR A 390 -30.50 12.25 -23.21
C THR A 390 -30.92 10.99 -23.95
N HIS A 391 -32.07 10.41 -23.61
CA HIS A 391 -32.52 9.15 -24.20
C HIS A 391 -33.78 9.32 -25.08
N PRO A 392 -33.67 9.85 -26.31
CA PRO A 392 -34.81 9.97 -27.20
C PRO A 392 -35.36 8.60 -27.58
N ALA A 393 -36.69 8.45 -27.54
CA ALA A 393 -37.34 7.17 -27.79
C ALA A 393 -37.09 6.66 -29.22
N ALA A 394 -36.86 7.57 -30.17
CA ALA A 394 -36.70 7.26 -31.59
C ALA A 394 -35.26 6.93 -32.02
N GLY A 395 -34.25 7.02 -31.16
CA GLY A 395 -32.87 6.76 -31.59
C GLY A 395 -31.85 6.80 -30.47
N ILE A 396 -30.64 6.33 -30.77
CA ILE A 396 -29.51 6.37 -29.84
C ILE A 396 -28.61 7.53 -30.25
N PRO A 397 -28.34 8.52 -29.37
CA PRO A 397 -27.39 9.59 -29.66
C PRO A 397 -26.00 9.06 -30.02
N GLU A 398 -25.46 9.49 -31.16
CA GLU A 398 -24.12 9.11 -31.59
C GLU A 398 -23.06 10.06 -31.00
N ILE A 399 -22.09 9.49 -30.30
CA ILE A 399 -20.99 10.23 -29.69
C ILE A 399 -19.73 10.07 -30.55
N ALA A 400 -19.15 11.20 -30.96
CA ALA A 400 -17.89 11.22 -31.68
C ALA A 400 -16.73 11.43 -30.70
N TRP A 401 -15.98 10.36 -30.41
CA TRP A 401 -14.77 10.41 -29.60
C TRP A 401 -13.55 10.79 -30.44
N LYS A 402 -12.75 11.74 -29.94
CA LYS A 402 -11.45 12.07 -30.52
C LYS A 402 -10.38 12.14 -29.43
N LEU A 403 -9.23 11.56 -29.72
CA LEU A 403 -8.01 11.65 -28.93
C LEU A 403 -6.98 12.45 -29.73
N ASP A 404 -6.49 13.55 -29.16
CA ASP A 404 -5.56 14.49 -29.81
C ASP A 404 -6.05 14.92 -31.21
N GLY A 405 -7.36 15.12 -31.33
CA GLY A 405 -8.04 15.51 -32.57
C GLY A 405 -8.29 14.37 -33.57
N ARG A 406 -7.81 13.15 -33.31
CA ARG A 406 -8.03 11.97 -34.16
C ARG A 406 -9.21 11.15 -33.64
N SER A 407 -10.11 10.75 -34.53
CA SER A 407 -11.23 9.87 -34.15
C SER A 407 -10.72 8.55 -33.58
N VAL A 408 -11.25 8.16 -32.43
CA VAL A 408 -11.00 6.85 -31.82
C VAL A 408 -12.28 6.04 -31.86
N GLY A 409 -12.15 4.74 -32.11
CA GLY A 409 -13.30 3.84 -32.12
C GLY A 409 -13.90 3.76 -30.72
N GLY A 410 -15.14 4.19 -30.57
CA GLY A 410 -15.94 4.03 -29.35
C GLY A 410 -17.38 3.72 -29.78
N LYS A 411 -17.99 2.71 -29.15
CA LYS A 411 -19.43 2.47 -29.29
C LYS A 411 -20.09 2.90 -28.00
N GLY A 412 -21.01 3.86 -28.08
CA GLY A 412 -21.78 4.36 -26.95
C GLY A 412 -21.03 5.37 -26.06
N GLY A 413 -21.48 5.44 -24.80
CA GLY A 413 -21.10 6.45 -23.82
C GLY A 413 -19.76 6.23 -23.11
N ASP A 414 -19.13 5.05 -23.25
CA ASP A 414 -17.92 4.72 -22.52
C ASP A 414 -16.72 4.56 -23.46
N LEU A 415 -15.56 5.07 -23.03
CA LEU A 415 -14.27 4.88 -23.68
C LEU A 415 -13.25 4.35 -22.68
N ASP A 416 -12.82 3.11 -22.88
CA ASP A 416 -11.77 2.47 -22.08
C ASP A 416 -10.39 2.87 -22.62
N LEU A 417 -9.71 3.76 -21.88
CA LEU A 417 -8.41 4.31 -22.29
C LEU A 417 -7.31 3.26 -22.35
N LYS A 418 -7.44 2.18 -21.56
CA LYS A 418 -6.47 1.09 -21.55
C LYS A 418 -6.38 0.38 -22.91
N THR A 419 -7.46 0.41 -23.68
CA THR A 419 -7.52 -0.20 -25.01
C THR A 419 -6.84 0.62 -26.11
N LEU A 420 -6.49 1.88 -25.81
CA LEU A 420 -5.93 2.82 -26.79
C LEU A 420 -4.40 2.84 -26.83
N ASP A 421 -3.73 2.12 -25.92
CA ASP A 421 -2.26 2.02 -25.82
C ASP A 421 -1.55 3.38 -25.96
N LEU A 422 -1.96 4.31 -25.09
CA LEU A 422 -1.51 5.68 -25.13
C LEU A 422 -0.02 5.79 -24.81
N ALA A 423 0.70 6.60 -25.60
CA ALA A 423 2.06 6.99 -25.27
C ALA A 423 2.10 7.73 -23.92
N SER A 424 3.27 7.75 -23.27
CA SER A 424 3.43 8.50 -22.02
C SER A 424 3.42 10.01 -22.29
N GLY A 425 2.65 10.76 -21.49
CA GLY A 425 2.55 12.21 -21.56
C GLY A 425 1.15 12.70 -21.21
N THR A 426 0.77 13.83 -21.81
CA THR A 426 -0.56 14.41 -21.65
C THR A 426 -1.29 14.39 -22.98
N HIS A 427 -2.51 13.87 -22.98
CA HIS A 427 -3.38 13.81 -24.14
C HIS A 427 -4.66 14.60 -23.91
N THR A 428 -5.32 15.00 -25.00
CA THR A 428 -6.63 15.63 -24.97
C THR A 428 -7.67 14.68 -25.52
N LEU A 429 -8.63 14.28 -24.69
CA LEU A 429 -9.79 13.51 -25.13
C LEU A 429 -11.00 14.43 -25.26
N THR A 430 -11.74 14.30 -26.36
CA THR A 430 -13.00 15.01 -26.55
C THR A 430 -14.12 14.06 -26.93
N ALA A 431 -15.32 14.31 -26.39
CA ALA A 431 -16.57 13.71 -26.85
C ALA A 431 -17.45 14.80 -27.45
N SER A 432 -17.91 14.60 -28.68
CA SER A 432 -18.85 15.53 -29.34
C SER A 432 -20.19 14.88 -29.60
N LEU A 433 -21.27 15.63 -29.37
CA LEU A 433 -22.65 15.25 -29.67
C LEU A 433 -23.37 16.47 -30.26
N GLY A 434 -23.65 16.43 -31.57
CA GLY A 434 -24.11 17.62 -32.30
C GLY A 434 -23.10 18.77 -32.15
N ASP A 435 -23.58 19.93 -31.67
CA ASP A 435 -22.76 21.12 -31.42
C ASP A 435 -22.09 21.12 -30.03
N GLN A 436 -22.38 20.14 -29.17
CA GLN A 436 -21.83 20.05 -27.83
C GLN A 436 -20.49 19.32 -27.84
N THR A 437 -19.54 19.75 -27.00
CA THR A 437 -18.26 19.07 -26.82
C THR A 437 -17.81 19.11 -25.36
N LEU A 438 -17.41 17.95 -24.84
CA LEU A 438 -16.73 17.80 -23.55
C LEU A 438 -15.24 17.50 -23.80
N THR A 439 -14.38 17.89 -22.87
CA THR A 439 -12.93 17.74 -23.00
C THR A 439 -12.30 17.31 -21.69
N TRP A 440 -11.43 16.30 -21.74
CA TRP A 440 -10.65 15.81 -20.61
C TRP A 440 -9.16 15.88 -20.94
N THR A 441 -8.38 16.20 -19.91
CA THR A 441 -6.95 15.95 -19.90
C THR A 441 -6.72 14.51 -19.48
N ILE A 442 -6.05 13.73 -20.32
CA ILE A 442 -5.61 12.38 -19.98
C ILE A 442 -4.15 12.45 -19.58
N ASP A 443 -3.85 11.93 -18.39
CA ASP A 443 -2.50 11.84 -17.88
C ASP A 443 -2.03 10.39 -17.90
N THR A 444 -1.02 10.16 -18.74
CA THR A 444 -0.37 8.87 -18.94
C THR A 444 1.11 8.92 -18.56
N ALA A 445 1.59 10.06 -18.07
CA ALA A 445 2.91 10.19 -17.49
C ALA A 445 2.94 9.40 -16.17
N PRO A 446 3.84 8.41 -16.00
CA PRO A 446 3.95 7.73 -14.72
C PRO A 446 4.71 8.60 -13.72
N PRO A 447 4.36 8.55 -12.43
CA PRO A 447 5.14 9.22 -11.40
C PRO A 447 6.54 8.62 -11.31
N ALA A 448 7.51 9.46 -10.94
CA ALA A 448 8.85 9.02 -10.59
C ALA A 448 8.98 8.79 -9.08
N THR A 449 9.94 7.96 -8.70
CA THR A 449 10.30 7.74 -7.29
C THR A 449 11.81 7.77 -7.16
N ALA A 450 12.29 8.61 -6.26
CA ALA A 450 13.68 8.64 -5.82
C ALA A 450 13.80 7.95 -4.45
N TYR A 451 14.99 7.41 -4.18
CA TYR A 451 15.33 6.88 -2.86
C TYR A 451 16.62 7.50 -2.35
N GLU A 452 16.72 7.63 -1.02
CA GLU A 452 17.94 7.99 -0.30
C GLU A 452 18.20 6.95 0.78
N LEU A 453 19.44 6.46 0.86
CA LEU A 453 19.87 5.54 1.91
C LEU A 453 20.92 6.19 2.81
N SER A 454 20.94 5.80 4.09
CA SER A 454 22.09 6.11 4.96
C SER A 454 23.40 5.56 4.37
N ARG A 455 24.54 6.11 4.78
CA ARG A 455 25.85 5.70 4.23
C ARG A 455 26.13 4.19 4.45
N PRO A 456 26.37 3.41 3.38
CA PRO A 456 26.76 2.00 3.49
C PRO A 456 28.25 1.85 3.86
N LEU A 457 28.66 0.65 4.27
CA LEU A 457 30.08 0.29 4.39
C LEU A 457 30.75 0.30 3.00
N VAL A 458 30.13 -0.39 2.05
CA VAL A 458 30.56 -0.47 0.64
C VAL A 458 29.33 -0.56 -0.27
N ARG A 459 29.52 -0.16 -1.53
CA ARG A 459 28.49 -0.28 -2.57
C ARG A 459 29.08 -0.62 -3.94
N SER A 460 28.28 -1.25 -4.78
CA SER A 460 28.55 -1.45 -6.21
C SER A 460 27.22 -1.40 -6.98
N GLY A 461 27.05 -0.42 -7.87
CA GLY A 461 25.74 -0.14 -8.47
C GLY A 461 24.67 0.06 -7.39
N ASP A 462 23.54 -0.62 -7.54
CA ASP A 462 22.42 -0.64 -6.59
C ASP A 462 22.55 -1.73 -5.51
N THR A 463 23.75 -2.26 -5.26
CA THR A 463 24.01 -3.18 -4.13
C THR A 463 24.73 -2.47 -3.00
N TYR A 464 24.16 -2.52 -1.80
CA TYR A 464 24.62 -1.82 -0.60
C TYR A 464 24.88 -2.81 0.54
N VAL A 465 26.01 -2.67 1.24
CA VAL A 465 26.34 -3.50 2.41
C VAL A 465 26.33 -2.66 3.68
N TYR A 466 25.59 -3.12 4.69
CA TYR A 466 25.55 -2.53 6.03
C TYR A 466 25.87 -3.58 7.09
N ASN A 467 26.49 -3.15 8.17
CA ASN A 467 26.75 -3.96 9.37
C ASN A 467 25.91 -3.47 10.57
N GLY A 468 24.69 -3.03 10.31
CA GLY A 468 23.82 -2.44 11.31
C GLY A 468 22.55 -1.88 10.69
N PRO A 469 21.79 -1.10 11.48
CA PRO A 469 20.62 -0.39 10.98
C PRO A 469 20.99 0.53 9.81
N PHE A 470 20.06 0.67 8.86
CA PHE A 470 20.16 1.64 7.79
C PHE A 470 18.81 2.33 7.61
N THR A 471 18.85 3.54 7.07
CA THR A 471 17.63 4.33 6.83
C THR A 471 17.32 4.41 5.35
N MET A 472 16.03 4.46 5.01
CA MET A 472 15.53 4.67 3.66
C MET A 472 14.52 5.82 3.63
N ARG A 473 14.72 6.78 2.74
CA ARG A 473 13.71 7.77 2.36
C ARG A 473 13.23 7.48 0.95
N LEU A 474 11.92 7.51 0.74
CA LEU A 474 11.33 7.54 -0.60
C LEU A 474 10.76 8.94 -0.85
N THR A 475 10.89 9.41 -2.08
CA THR A 475 10.31 10.68 -2.52
C THR A 475 9.67 10.48 -3.89
N GLY A 476 8.34 10.49 -3.89
CA GLY A 476 7.55 10.49 -5.11
C GLY A 476 7.48 11.89 -5.72
N THR A 477 7.55 11.97 -7.04
CA THR A 477 7.39 13.21 -7.80
C THR A 477 6.58 12.92 -9.05
N ASP A 478 5.78 13.89 -9.48
CA ASP A 478 4.92 13.77 -10.65
C ASP A 478 4.96 15.06 -11.46
N ASP A 479 4.57 15.01 -12.74
CA ASP A 479 4.48 16.21 -13.59
C ASP A 479 3.15 16.96 -13.41
N LYS A 480 2.19 16.39 -12.67
CA LYS A 480 0.94 17.05 -12.27
C LYS A 480 0.94 17.39 -10.77
N ASP A 481 0.10 18.37 -10.44
CA ASP A 481 -0.19 18.70 -9.05
C ASP A 481 -0.99 17.57 -8.40
N GLY A 482 -0.59 17.19 -7.19
CA GLY A 482 -1.29 16.16 -6.43
C GLY A 482 -0.39 15.51 -5.39
N TYR A 483 -1.01 14.79 -4.46
CA TYR A 483 -0.25 14.00 -3.49
C TYR A 483 0.19 12.69 -4.15
N VAL A 484 1.50 12.44 -4.16
CA VAL A 484 2.10 11.22 -4.70
C VAL A 484 2.32 10.22 -3.56
N VAL A 485 1.73 9.04 -3.68
CA VAL A 485 1.84 7.97 -2.68
C VAL A 485 3.03 7.08 -3.03
N SER A 486 4.09 7.11 -2.22
CA SER A 486 5.23 6.19 -2.39
C SER A 486 4.98 4.86 -1.68
N GLU A 487 5.49 3.79 -2.25
CA GLU A 487 5.34 2.42 -1.73
C GLU A 487 6.67 1.67 -1.80
N SER A 488 6.85 0.71 -0.90
CA SER A 488 7.97 -0.24 -0.96
C SER A 488 7.54 -1.65 -0.60
N ARG A 489 8.32 -2.64 -1.01
CA ARG A 489 8.21 -4.02 -0.53
C ARG A 489 9.58 -4.66 -0.41
N VAL A 490 9.67 -5.69 0.43
CA VAL A 490 10.92 -6.43 0.66
C VAL A 490 10.75 -7.82 0.07
N ASN A 491 11.69 -8.25 -0.78
CA ASN A 491 11.74 -9.61 -1.33
C ASN A 491 10.44 -10.07 -2.03
N GLY A 492 9.76 -9.18 -2.76
CA GLY A 492 8.51 -9.51 -3.45
C GLY A 492 7.29 -9.71 -2.53
N ASP A 493 7.38 -9.32 -1.26
CA ASP A 493 6.24 -9.33 -0.32
C ASP A 493 5.17 -8.28 -0.70
N GLY A 494 4.21 -7.99 0.19
CA GLY A 494 3.19 -6.98 -0.04
C GLY A 494 3.73 -5.57 -0.24
N TRP A 495 3.10 -4.81 -1.13
CA TRP A 495 3.34 -3.37 -1.21
C TRP A 495 2.90 -2.69 0.09
N PHE A 496 3.81 -1.92 0.65
CA PHE A 496 3.63 -1.15 1.87
C PHE A 496 3.72 0.34 1.54
N ASN A 497 2.65 1.08 1.83
CA ASN A 497 2.59 2.53 1.72
C ASN A 497 3.64 3.16 2.63
N TYR A 498 4.61 3.84 2.02
CA TYR A 498 5.67 4.55 2.72
C TYR A 498 5.14 5.86 3.29
N PHE A 499 5.29 6.03 4.60
CA PHE A 499 4.82 7.21 5.33
C PHE A 499 5.92 7.93 6.13
N GLY A 500 7.20 7.67 5.82
CA GLY A 500 8.32 8.13 6.64
C GLY A 500 8.51 7.23 7.87
N TRP A 501 8.63 7.80 9.07
CA TRP A 501 8.75 7.06 10.32
C TRP A 501 7.46 7.16 11.16
N PRO A 502 7.08 6.16 11.97
CA PRO A 502 5.81 6.18 12.71
C PRO A 502 5.58 7.41 13.60
N THR A 503 6.66 8.01 14.13
CA THR A 503 6.57 9.23 14.95
C THR A 503 6.70 10.53 14.15
N SER A 504 7.15 10.48 12.89
CA SER A 504 7.24 11.65 12.02
C SER A 504 7.45 11.23 10.56
N SER A 505 6.64 11.79 9.65
CA SER A 505 6.78 11.58 8.21
C SER A 505 8.05 12.21 7.62
N GLU A 506 8.71 13.11 8.36
CA GLU A 506 9.97 13.75 7.94
C GLU A 506 11.20 12.86 8.18
N LEU A 507 11.07 11.84 9.02
CA LEU A 507 12.17 10.92 9.33
C LEU A 507 12.16 9.74 8.35
N PRO A 508 13.35 9.26 7.93
CA PRO A 508 13.43 8.11 7.05
C PRO A 508 13.03 6.81 7.78
N TRP A 509 12.60 5.82 7.03
CA TRP A 509 12.29 4.50 7.57
C TRP A 509 13.58 3.79 8.00
N THR A 510 13.66 3.35 9.24
CA THR A 510 14.84 2.66 9.79
C THR A 510 14.66 1.15 9.75
N PHE A 511 15.51 0.46 8.99
CA PHE A 511 15.62 -0.99 9.00
C PHE A 511 16.64 -1.46 10.03
N SER A 512 16.33 -2.51 10.78
CA SER A 512 17.26 -3.17 11.71
C SER A 512 16.88 -4.63 11.95
N GLU A 513 17.82 -5.46 12.41
CA GLU A 513 17.59 -6.89 12.65
C GLU A 513 16.46 -7.18 13.63
N ALA A 514 16.41 -6.42 14.73
CA ALA A 514 15.37 -6.57 15.75
C ALA A 514 14.10 -5.75 15.44
N GLY A 515 14.19 -4.78 14.52
CA GLY A 515 13.23 -3.70 14.40
C GLY A 515 13.34 -2.69 15.56
N THR A 516 12.57 -1.61 15.46
CA THR A 516 12.45 -0.60 16.53
C THR A 516 11.06 -0.69 17.15
N THR A 517 11.01 -0.83 18.48
CA THR A 517 9.74 -0.83 19.22
C THR A 517 9.28 0.60 19.46
N ILE A 518 8.12 0.95 18.91
CA ILE A 518 7.44 2.24 19.10
C ILE A 518 6.03 1.94 19.59
N ASP A 519 5.68 2.47 20.76
CA ASP A 519 4.41 2.23 21.43
C ASP A 519 4.04 0.74 21.53
N GLY A 520 5.02 -0.15 21.71
CA GLY A 520 4.79 -1.60 21.81
C GLY A 520 4.63 -2.34 20.47
N LEU A 521 4.85 -1.69 19.33
CA LEU A 521 4.89 -2.33 18.00
C LEU A 521 6.28 -2.26 17.39
N VAL A 522 6.66 -3.32 16.68
CA VAL A 522 7.99 -3.42 16.05
C VAL A 522 7.92 -2.96 14.60
N TYR A 523 8.68 -1.90 14.28
CA TYR A 523 8.79 -1.34 12.93
C TYR A 523 10.16 -1.59 12.32
N GLY A 524 10.22 -1.71 10.99
CA GLY A 524 11.47 -1.81 10.26
C GLY A 524 12.32 -3.05 10.58
N LYS A 525 11.70 -4.13 11.04
CA LYS A 525 12.41 -5.39 11.24
C LYS A 525 12.86 -5.96 9.89
N LEU A 526 14.17 -6.15 9.73
CA LEU A 526 14.78 -6.77 8.55
C LEU A 526 15.88 -7.72 9.02
N PRO A 527 15.69 -9.05 8.92
CA PRO A 527 16.70 -10.02 9.30
C PRO A 527 18.06 -9.77 8.63
N ARG A 528 19.11 -10.39 9.16
CA ARG A 528 20.40 -10.41 8.48
C ARG A 528 20.28 -11.17 7.16
N GLY A 529 21.02 -10.73 6.14
CA GLY A 529 21.04 -11.40 4.85
C GLY A 529 20.95 -10.42 3.69
N ARG A 530 20.80 -11.00 2.50
CA ARG A 530 20.55 -10.25 1.28
C ARG A 530 19.06 -10.04 1.08
N HIS A 531 18.65 -8.81 0.84
CA HIS A 531 17.28 -8.39 0.59
C HIS A 531 17.21 -7.52 -0.67
N THR A 532 16.19 -7.74 -1.47
CA THR A 532 15.79 -6.82 -2.54
C THR A 532 14.70 -5.92 -2.00
N ILE A 533 14.91 -4.61 -2.06
CA ILE A 533 13.88 -3.61 -1.75
C ILE A 533 13.37 -3.06 -3.06
N GLU A 534 12.10 -3.27 -3.33
CA GLU A 534 11.40 -2.72 -4.48
C GLU A 534 10.60 -1.50 -4.04
N TYR A 535 10.53 -0.49 -4.90
CA TYR A 535 9.85 0.77 -4.62
C TYR A 535 9.19 1.34 -5.88
N ARG A 536 8.09 2.07 -5.68
CA ARG A 536 7.36 2.80 -6.72
C ARG A 536 6.55 3.94 -6.11
N SER A 537 5.83 4.69 -6.94
CA SER A 537 4.83 5.64 -6.47
C SER A 537 3.56 5.58 -7.31
N ILE A 538 2.49 6.18 -6.79
CA ILE A 538 1.18 6.34 -7.41
C ILE A 538 0.86 7.84 -7.42
N ASP A 539 0.50 8.39 -8.59
CA ASP A 539 0.11 9.79 -8.71
C ASP A 539 -1.36 10.02 -8.29
N ALA A 540 -1.80 11.27 -8.34
CA ALA A 540 -3.16 11.65 -7.96
C ALA A 540 -4.26 11.22 -8.96
N SER A 541 -3.87 10.91 -10.20
CA SER A 541 -4.71 10.30 -11.24
C SER A 541 -4.75 8.78 -11.13
N GLY A 542 -3.96 8.19 -10.23
CA GLY A 542 -3.91 6.77 -9.94
C GLY A 542 -2.95 5.99 -10.84
N ASN A 543 -2.09 6.62 -11.64
CA ASN A 543 -1.12 5.87 -12.44
C ASN A 543 0.01 5.32 -11.57
N TYR A 544 0.42 4.09 -11.84
CA TYR A 544 1.56 3.48 -11.18
C TYR A 544 2.85 3.83 -11.92
N GLY A 545 3.84 4.31 -11.15
CA GLY A 545 5.22 4.36 -11.57
C GLY A 545 5.80 2.96 -11.80
N ALA A 546 6.79 2.85 -12.68
CA ALA A 546 7.52 1.60 -12.85
C ALA A 546 8.21 1.21 -11.54
N ALA A 547 8.00 -0.03 -11.09
CA ALA A 547 8.72 -0.56 -9.94
C ALA A 547 10.22 -0.64 -10.27
N LYS A 548 11.02 -0.10 -9.35
CA LYS A 548 12.48 -0.19 -9.36
C LYS A 548 12.93 -0.91 -8.11
N ASP A 549 14.18 -1.35 -8.07
CA ASP A 549 14.72 -2.05 -6.92
C ASP A 549 16.18 -1.68 -6.63
N PHE A 550 16.60 -1.99 -5.41
CA PHE A 550 18.00 -2.05 -5.02
C PHE A 550 18.20 -3.22 -4.06
N THR A 551 19.44 -3.73 -3.98
CA THR A 551 19.81 -4.80 -3.06
C THR A 551 20.48 -4.21 -1.82
N VAL A 552 20.04 -4.65 -0.65
CA VAL A 552 20.73 -4.45 0.62
C VAL A 552 21.22 -5.78 1.17
N THR A 553 22.48 -5.83 1.61
CA THR A 553 22.99 -6.96 2.40
C THR A 553 23.35 -6.48 3.80
N THR A 554 22.66 -7.01 4.80
CA THR A 554 22.93 -6.74 6.21
C THR A 554 23.77 -7.86 6.81
N ILE A 555 24.93 -7.50 7.36
CA ILE A 555 25.85 -8.42 8.04
C ILE A 555 25.79 -8.23 9.54
N ALA A 556 26.40 -9.15 10.30
CA ALA A 556 26.41 -9.06 11.75
C ALA A 556 27.04 -7.74 12.23
N PRO A 557 26.40 -7.01 13.16
CA PRO A 557 27.00 -5.82 13.72
C PRO A 557 28.27 -6.16 14.50
N PRO A 558 29.21 -5.20 14.63
CA PRO A 558 30.39 -5.40 15.44
C PRO A 558 30.02 -5.74 16.89
N PRO A 559 30.74 -6.65 17.56
CA PRO A 559 30.53 -6.88 18.98
C PRO A 559 30.81 -5.59 19.78
N ALA A 560 30.07 -5.40 20.87
CA ALA A 560 30.22 -4.21 21.71
C ALA A 560 31.64 -4.12 22.30
N CYS A 561 32.24 -2.94 22.19
CA CYS A 561 33.61 -2.69 22.64
C CYS A 561 33.73 -2.80 24.16
N THR A 562 34.70 -3.58 24.65
CA THR A 562 35.12 -3.54 26.06
C THR A 562 36.25 -2.53 26.28
N ARG A 563 36.99 -2.22 25.21
CA ARG A 563 38.05 -1.23 25.19
C ARG A 563 38.05 -0.53 23.84
N THR A 564 38.08 0.81 23.83
CA THR A 564 38.20 1.59 22.61
C THR A 564 39.53 2.33 22.59
N ILE A 565 40.25 2.27 21.48
CA ILE A 565 41.44 3.04 21.20
C ILE A 565 41.10 4.01 20.08
N THR A 566 41.35 5.29 20.32
CA THR A 566 41.30 6.37 19.33
C THR A 566 42.68 7.00 19.20
N GLY A 567 42.94 7.74 18.12
CA GLY A 567 44.22 8.41 17.91
C GLY A 567 45.37 7.44 17.62
N THR A 568 46.59 7.72 18.10
CA THR A 568 47.79 6.95 17.73
C THR A 568 48.25 5.98 18.83
N HIS A 569 48.42 4.70 18.47
CA HIS A 569 49.10 3.69 19.30
C HIS A 569 50.44 3.30 18.65
N ARG A 570 51.54 3.44 19.38
CA ARG A 570 52.88 3.02 18.92
C ARG A 570 53.35 1.83 19.73
N GLY A 571 53.90 0.83 19.05
CA GLY A 571 54.33 -0.44 19.65
C GLY A 571 53.33 -1.57 19.45
N ALA A 572 53.65 -2.73 19.99
CA ALA A 572 52.80 -3.91 19.88
C ALA A 572 51.43 -3.69 20.55
N LEU A 573 50.37 -4.22 19.94
CA LEU A 573 49.04 -4.26 20.50
C LEU A 573 48.59 -5.71 20.62
N THR A 574 48.46 -6.22 21.84
CA THR A 574 47.93 -7.55 22.10
C THR A 574 46.52 -7.44 22.66
N VAL A 575 45.57 -8.06 21.97
CA VAL A 575 44.18 -8.21 22.42
C VAL A 575 44.06 -9.59 23.06
N SER A 576 44.14 -9.63 24.38
CA SER A 576 44.12 -10.87 25.18
C SER A 576 42.72 -11.42 25.41
N ASP A 577 41.75 -10.53 25.55
CA ASP A 577 40.39 -10.80 26.00
C ASP A 577 39.44 -9.67 25.58
N GLY A 578 38.14 -9.90 25.75
CA GLY A 578 37.10 -8.92 25.42
C GLY A 578 37.12 -8.49 23.95
N VAL A 579 36.67 -7.26 23.71
CA VAL A 579 36.56 -6.64 22.39
C VAL A 579 37.36 -5.33 22.40
N THR A 580 38.49 -5.31 21.70
CA THR A 580 39.22 -4.06 21.45
C THR A 580 38.74 -3.44 20.14
N CYS A 581 38.18 -2.25 20.23
CA CYS A 581 37.78 -1.44 19.10
C CYS A 581 38.84 -0.38 18.80
N LEU A 582 39.25 -0.31 17.54
CA LEU A 582 40.09 0.73 17.00
C LEU A 582 39.20 1.65 16.16
N ASP A 583 38.91 2.84 16.68
CA ASP A 583 37.99 3.79 16.04
C ASP A 583 38.79 4.96 15.46
N ASP A 584 38.87 4.99 14.13
CA ASP A 584 39.75 5.84 13.33
C ASP A 584 41.20 5.95 13.86
N ALA A 585 41.67 4.87 14.49
CA ALA A 585 42.96 4.85 15.16
C ALA A 585 44.11 4.52 14.21
N ARG A 586 45.29 5.07 14.49
CA ARG A 586 46.55 4.73 13.84
C ARG A 586 47.39 3.84 14.75
N VAL A 587 47.56 2.58 14.40
CA VAL A 587 48.43 1.64 15.12
C VAL A 587 49.71 1.41 14.32
N THR A 588 50.87 1.62 14.94
CA THR A 588 52.18 1.34 14.35
C THR A 588 52.92 0.31 15.20
N GLY A 589 52.98 -0.93 14.73
CA GLY A 589 53.48 -2.09 15.45
C GLY A 589 52.64 -3.34 15.17
N PRO A 590 53.09 -4.54 15.60
CA PRO A 590 52.33 -5.77 15.40
C PRO A 590 51.06 -5.79 16.26
N VAL A 591 49.95 -6.24 15.68
CA VAL A 591 48.67 -6.46 16.36
C VAL A 591 48.40 -7.97 16.45
N GLY A 592 48.19 -8.47 17.67
CA GLY A 592 47.91 -9.88 17.93
C GLY A 592 46.56 -10.05 18.62
N VAL A 593 45.66 -10.86 18.07
CA VAL A 593 44.37 -11.21 18.66
C VAL A 593 44.43 -12.65 19.17
N GLN A 594 44.33 -12.80 20.49
CA GLN A 594 44.42 -14.09 21.16
C GLN A 594 43.10 -14.87 21.08
N LYS A 595 43.16 -16.13 21.50
CA LYS A 595 42.01 -17.05 21.49
C LYS A 595 40.82 -16.44 22.24
N GLY A 596 39.66 -16.40 21.61
CA GLY A 596 38.42 -15.90 22.19
C GLY A 596 38.32 -14.38 22.30
N ALA A 597 39.40 -13.64 22.05
CA ALA A 597 39.38 -12.18 22.00
C ALA A 597 38.84 -11.68 20.66
N SER A 598 38.40 -10.42 20.62
CA SER A 598 37.88 -9.78 19.42
C SER A 598 38.56 -8.46 19.10
N LEU A 599 38.80 -8.21 17.82
CA LEU A 599 39.30 -6.94 17.30
C LEU A 599 38.29 -6.38 16.30
N VAL A 600 37.84 -5.15 16.54
CA VAL A 600 37.02 -4.39 15.58
C VAL A 600 37.81 -3.16 15.18
N VAL A 601 37.96 -2.91 13.88
CA VAL A 601 38.66 -1.74 13.36
C VAL A 601 37.71 -1.03 12.41
N THR A 602 37.36 0.21 12.74
CA THR A 602 36.47 1.05 11.95
C THR A 602 37.28 2.25 11.45
N GLY A 603 37.48 2.34 10.14
CA GLY A 603 38.42 3.29 9.55
C GLY A 603 39.87 3.03 10.01
N GLY A 604 40.65 4.10 10.16
CA GLY A 604 41.98 4.03 10.73
C GLY A 604 43.06 3.39 9.86
N HIS A 605 44.27 3.29 10.43
CA HIS A 605 45.47 2.83 9.76
C HIS A 605 46.31 1.89 10.63
N LEU A 606 46.45 0.64 10.20
CA LEU A 606 47.33 -0.34 10.82
C LEU A 606 48.64 -0.45 10.03
N SER A 607 49.77 -0.19 10.66
CA SER A 607 51.10 -0.38 10.07
C SER A 607 51.86 -1.42 10.86
N GLY A 608 51.98 -2.63 10.31
CA GLY A 608 52.49 -3.81 11.00
C GLY A 608 51.68 -5.07 10.69
N THR A 609 52.09 -6.21 11.24
CA THR A 609 51.38 -7.48 11.06
C THR A 609 50.12 -7.53 11.90
N LEU A 610 49.01 -8.05 11.37
CA LEU A 610 47.82 -8.42 12.15
C LEU A 610 47.69 -9.95 12.15
N THR A 611 47.79 -10.56 13.32
CA THR A 611 47.68 -12.01 13.50
C THR A 611 46.55 -12.33 14.47
N ALA A 612 45.59 -13.13 14.01
CA ALA A 612 44.48 -13.63 14.81
C ALA A 612 44.40 -15.15 14.74
N GLY A 613 44.38 -15.81 15.89
CA GLY A 613 44.30 -17.27 15.99
C GLY A 613 43.25 -17.71 16.99
N GLN A 614 42.23 -18.45 16.53
CA GLN A 614 41.07 -18.83 17.34
C GLN A 614 40.34 -17.62 17.95
N ALA A 615 40.38 -16.47 17.28
CA ALA A 615 39.71 -15.25 17.71
C ALA A 615 38.18 -15.42 17.66
N ALA A 616 37.47 -14.73 18.55
CA ALA A 616 36.01 -14.71 18.51
C ALA A 616 35.52 -13.86 17.33
N ALA A 617 36.04 -12.65 17.16
CA ALA A 617 35.74 -11.81 15.99
C ALA A 617 36.95 -10.98 15.54
N VAL A 618 37.10 -10.82 14.23
CA VAL A 618 38.03 -9.86 13.61
C VAL A 618 37.29 -9.12 12.51
N HIS A 619 36.97 -7.86 12.75
CA HIS A 619 36.24 -6.99 11.80
C HIS A 619 37.16 -5.85 11.35
N LEU A 620 37.44 -5.78 10.05
CA LEU A 620 38.20 -4.70 9.40
C LEU A 620 37.24 -3.95 8.47
N LEU A 621 36.79 -2.77 8.89
CA LEU A 621 35.70 -2.03 8.29
C LEU A 621 36.22 -0.68 7.78
N GLY A 622 36.43 -0.54 6.46
CA GLY A 622 37.03 0.66 5.89
C GLY A 622 38.49 0.89 6.30
N THR A 623 39.15 -0.13 6.85
CA THR A 623 40.50 -0.03 7.41
C THR A 623 41.56 -0.05 6.33
N ARG A 624 42.59 0.81 6.47
CA ARG A 624 43.83 0.64 5.72
C ARG A 624 44.86 -0.13 6.54
N MET A 625 45.44 -1.16 5.95
CA MET A 625 46.44 -2.01 6.57
C MET A 625 47.70 -2.09 5.70
N ASP A 626 48.79 -1.52 6.18
CA ASP A 626 50.12 -1.63 5.57
C ASP A 626 50.92 -2.72 6.34
N GLY A 627 50.79 -3.97 5.90
CA GLY A 627 51.40 -5.14 6.55
C GLY A 627 50.70 -6.47 6.24
N ALA A 628 51.23 -7.59 6.74
CA ALA A 628 50.66 -8.93 6.52
C ALA A 628 49.50 -9.25 7.47
N LEU A 629 48.43 -9.86 6.95
CA LEU A 629 47.24 -10.28 7.67
C LEU A 629 47.17 -11.82 7.75
N THR A 630 47.03 -12.36 8.94
CA THR A 630 46.75 -13.78 9.17
C THR A 630 45.55 -13.94 10.08
N ALA A 631 44.53 -14.66 9.63
CA ALA A 631 43.37 -15.04 10.43
C ALA A 631 43.13 -16.56 10.31
N ASP A 632 43.36 -17.29 11.41
CA ASP A 632 43.17 -18.74 11.50
C ASP A 632 42.08 -19.08 12.52
N ARG A 633 41.08 -19.88 12.11
CA ARG A 633 39.99 -20.38 12.99
C ARG A 633 39.23 -19.26 13.72
N THR A 634 39.04 -18.12 13.05
CA THR A 634 38.22 -17.02 13.58
C THR A 634 36.74 -17.34 13.36
N ARG A 635 35.91 -17.17 14.39
CA ARG A 635 34.46 -17.45 14.31
C ARG A 635 33.68 -16.39 13.52
N SER A 636 34.07 -15.12 13.64
CA SER A 636 33.48 -14.03 12.86
C SER A 636 34.58 -13.20 12.19
N LEU A 637 34.81 -13.43 10.90
CA LEU A 637 35.79 -12.67 10.12
C LEU A 637 35.06 -11.78 9.11
N GLN A 638 35.15 -10.47 9.28
CA GLN A 638 34.57 -9.49 8.36
C GLN A 638 35.65 -8.54 7.85
N ILE A 639 35.86 -8.52 6.53
CA ILE A 639 36.79 -7.60 5.87
C ILE A 639 35.98 -6.87 4.80
N VAL A 640 35.59 -5.63 5.10
CA VAL A 640 34.63 -4.88 4.27
C VAL A 640 35.20 -3.50 3.99
N GLY A 641 35.38 -3.17 2.71
CA GLY A 641 35.93 -1.88 2.29
C GLY A 641 37.38 -1.62 2.71
N ALA A 642 38.14 -2.65 3.08
CA ALA A 642 39.51 -2.51 3.56
C ALA A 642 40.52 -2.30 2.41
N ASP A 643 41.62 -1.58 2.65
CA ASP A 643 42.80 -1.49 1.76
C ASP A 643 43.98 -2.22 2.42
N ILE A 644 44.17 -3.49 2.07
CA ILE A 644 45.22 -4.37 2.61
C ILE A 644 46.42 -4.33 1.67
N ARG A 645 47.54 -3.78 2.14
CA ARG A 645 48.82 -3.67 1.42
C ARG A 645 49.85 -4.61 2.04
N GLY A 646 49.68 -5.89 1.74
CA GLY A 646 50.51 -6.98 2.21
C GLY A 646 49.90 -8.33 1.88
N ALA A 647 50.59 -9.42 2.23
CA ALA A 647 50.05 -10.76 2.06
C ALA A 647 48.90 -11.02 3.07
N ALA A 648 47.85 -11.72 2.64
CA ALA A 648 46.72 -12.10 3.47
C ALA A 648 46.49 -13.62 3.46
N ALA A 649 46.40 -14.24 4.63
CA ALA A 649 46.10 -15.66 4.80
C ALA A 649 44.85 -15.84 5.67
N LEU A 650 43.77 -16.33 5.06
CA LEU A 650 42.49 -16.57 5.73
C LEU A 650 42.23 -18.09 5.78
N THR A 651 42.49 -18.72 6.92
CA THR A 651 42.44 -20.19 7.05
C THR A 651 41.40 -20.66 8.06
N ARG A 652 40.55 -21.61 7.65
CA ARG A 652 39.60 -22.31 8.54
C ARG A 652 38.68 -21.38 9.34
N ASN A 653 38.36 -20.21 8.81
CA ASN A 653 37.41 -19.28 9.45
C ASN A 653 35.98 -19.71 9.15
N GLU A 654 35.06 -19.31 10.02
CA GLU A 654 33.63 -19.55 9.88
C GLU A 654 32.98 -18.36 9.16
N ALA A 655 32.25 -18.66 8.09
CA ALA A 655 31.53 -17.70 7.24
C ALA A 655 32.24 -16.36 6.97
N PRO A 656 33.51 -16.37 6.52
CA PRO A 656 34.26 -15.13 6.33
C PRO A 656 33.64 -14.24 5.25
N ILE A 657 33.61 -12.94 5.50
CA ILE A 657 33.21 -11.92 4.54
C ILE A 657 34.47 -11.20 4.07
N LEU A 658 34.64 -11.11 2.76
CA LEU A 658 35.63 -10.27 2.10
C LEU A 658 34.93 -9.55 0.95
N SER A 659 34.55 -8.30 1.18
CA SER A 659 33.66 -7.55 0.27
C SER A 659 34.16 -6.12 0.05
N GLY A 660 34.06 -5.63 -1.20
CA GLY A 660 34.43 -4.27 -1.59
C GLY A 660 35.85 -3.84 -1.20
N SER A 661 36.74 -4.80 -0.92
CA SER A 661 38.06 -4.54 -0.37
C SER A 661 39.13 -4.56 -1.46
N THR A 662 40.21 -3.83 -1.26
CA THR A 662 41.40 -3.84 -2.10
C THR A 662 42.50 -4.63 -1.41
N VAL A 663 43.09 -5.61 -2.11
CA VAL A 663 44.24 -6.39 -1.61
C VAL A 663 45.41 -6.26 -2.57
N LYS A 664 46.46 -5.60 -2.09
CA LYS A 664 47.74 -5.37 -2.78
C LYS A 664 48.81 -6.30 -2.22
N GLY A 665 48.67 -7.57 -2.56
CA GLY A 665 49.55 -8.66 -2.12
C GLY A 665 48.95 -10.02 -2.50
N ALA A 666 49.65 -11.10 -2.22
CA ALA A 666 49.09 -12.45 -2.39
C ALA A 666 48.00 -12.70 -1.34
N ILE A 667 46.89 -13.31 -1.75
CA ILE A 667 45.82 -13.73 -0.84
C ILE A 667 45.56 -15.22 -0.97
N VAL A 668 45.58 -15.93 0.17
CA VAL A 668 45.33 -17.37 0.23
C VAL A 668 44.18 -17.64 1.17
N CYS A 669 43.16 -18.35 0.68
CA CYS A 669 42.02 -18.76 1.50
C CYS A 669 41.87 -20.27 1.45
N THR A 670 41.89 -20.93 2.60
CA THR A 670 41.90 -22.40 2.65
C THR A 670 41.12 -22.92 3.85
N GLY A 671 40.22 -23.88 3.61
CA GLY A 671 39.46 -24.56 4.66
C GLY A 671 38.41 -23.69 5.36
N ASN A 672 38.12 -22.47 4.89
CA ASN A 672 37.02 -21.67 5.43
C ASN A 672 35.68 -22.33 5.10
N THR A 673 34.70 -22.21 5.98
CA THR A 673 33.38 -22.83 5.77
C THR A 673 32.25 -21.83 6.06
N PRO A 674 31.47 -21.41 5.04
CA PRO A 674 31.75 -21.52 3.60
C PRO A 674 33.00 -20.73 3.16
N ALA A 675 33.31 -20.76 1.86
CA ALA A 675 34.31 -19.88 1.25
C ALA A 675 33.96 -18.39 1.46
N PRO A 676 34.94 -17.46 1.41
CA PRO A 676 34.68 -16.05 1.61
C PRO A 676 33.62 -15.45 0.67
N ALA A 677 32.66 -14.71 1.22
CA ALA A 677 31.59 -14.07 0.47
C ALA A 677 31.91 -12.59 0.15
N ASP A 678 31.64 -12.17 -1.10
CA ASP A 678 31.80 -10.78 -1.57
C ASP A 678 30.54 -9.92 -1.44
N LEU A 679 29.42 -10.53 -1.04
CA LEU A 679 28.13 -9.87 -0.82
C LEU A 679 27.62 -9.07 -2.04
N GLY A 680 28.05 -9.42 -3.25
CA GLY A 680 27.71 -8.69 -4.47
C GLY A 680 28.47 -7.37 -4.65
N VAL A 681 29.45 -7.06 -3.80
CA VAL A 681 30.37 -5.93 -3.97
C VAL A 681 31.79 -6.46 -4.21
N PRO A 682 32.27 -6.49 -5.47
CA PRO A 682 33.51 -7.16 -5.83
C PRO A 682 34.76 -6.57 -5.16
N ASN A 683 35.74 -7.44 -4.90
CA ASN A 683 37.06 -7.04 -4.41
C ASN A 683 38.00 -6.66 -5.55
N LYS A 684 39.02 -5.85 -5.26
CA LYS A 684 40.10 -5.48 -6.18
C LYS A 684 41.40 -6.13 -5.74
N LEU A 685 41.88 -7.14 -6.48
CA LEU A 685 43.09 -7.89 -6.14
C LEU A 685 44.20 -7.57 -7.16
N SER A 686 45.36 -7.10 -6.70
CA SER A 686 46.52 -6.86 -7.58
C SER A 686 47.57 -7.97 -7.52
N GLY A 687 47.59 -8.80 -6.47
CA GLY A 687 48.46 -9.98 -6.33
C GLY A 687 47.71 -11.31 -6.53
N THR A 688 48.41 -12.44 -6.55
CA THR A 688 47.84 -13.79 -6.80
C THR A 688 46.82 -14.20 -5.72
N GLY A 689 45.62 -14.62 -6.14
CA GLY A 689 44.63 -15.27 -5.29
C GLY A 689 44.78 -16.79 -5.38
N ALA A 690 44.70 -17.51 -4.26
CA ALA A 690 44.80 -18.96 -4.21
C ALA A 690 43.73 -19.61 -3.31
N GLY A 691 43.47 -20.90 -3.56
CA GLY A 691 42.44 -21.67 -2.87
C GLY A 691 41.05 -21.09 -3.09
N GLN A 692 40.28 -20.91 -2.01
CA GLN A 692 38.92 -20.35 -2.02
C GLN A 692 38.88 -18.88 -2.46
N CYS A 693 40.03 -18.21 -2.58
CA CYS A 693 40.15 -16.81 -3.01
C CYS A 693 40.67 -16.65 -4.44
N ALA A 694 40.86 -17.74 -5.19
CA ALA A 694 41.31 -17.68 -6.58
C ALA A 694 40.30 -16.95 -7.49
N ASP A 695 39.01 -17.23 -7.30
CA ASP A 695 37.92 -16.71 -8.14
C ASP A 695 37.38 -15.34 -7.71
N LEU A 696 37.89 -14.76 -6.62
CA LEU A 696 37.49 -13.43 -6.15
C LEU A 696 37.81 -12.29 -7.13
N ARG A 697 38.57 -12.58 -8.19
CA ARG A 697 38.94 -11.64 -9.26
C ARG A 697 37.84 -11.43 -10.31
N HIS A 698 36.87 -12.34 -10.42
CA HIS A 698 35.99 -12.40 -11.60
C HIS A 698 34.52 -12.03 -11.37
N GLY A 699 34.10 -11.64 -10.16
CA GLY A 699 32.71 -11.24 -9.90
C GLY A 699 31.67 -12.33 -10.22
N PRO A 700 30.38 -12.00 -10.06
CA PRO A 700 29.54 -12.58 -9.01
C PRO A 700 29.41 -14.11 -9.14
N LYS A 701 30.19 -14.86 -8.34
CA LYS A 701 29.97 -16.31 -8.11
C LYS A 701 29.87 -16.66 -6.63
N GLY A 702 29.76 -15.66 -5.75
CA GLY A 702 29.37 -15.91 -4.37
C GLY A 702 27.94 -16.48 -4.35
N LYS A 703 27.77 -17.67 -3.77
CA LYS A 703 26.43 -18.15 -3.40
C LYS A 703 25.75 -17.07 -2.55
N ALA A 704 24.43 -16.95 -2.64
CA ALA A 704 23.66 -16.07 -1.78
C ALA A 704 24.17 -16.20 -0.33
N TYR A 705 24.51 -15.07 0.29
CA TYR A 705 24.73 -15.04 1.73
C TYR A 705 23.36 -15.27 2.37
N GLU A 706 22.99 -16.54 2.47
CA GLU A 706 21.93 -16.98 3.37
C GLU A 706 22.52 -16.84 4.76
N ALA A 707 21.90 -16.00 5.57
CA ALA A 707 22.31 -15.83 6.96
C ALA A 707 22.39 -17.22 7.59
N ILE A 708 23.61 -17.65 7.96
CA ILE A 708 23.76 -18.80 8.84
C ILE A 708 23.12 -18.37 10.15
N LEU A 709 21.92 -18.88 10.36
CA LEU A 709 21.17 -18.81 11.61
C LEU A 709 22.11 -19.28 12.71
N ALA A 710 22.56 -18.36 13.57
CA ALA A 710 22.99 -18.75 14.89
C ALA A 710 21.71 -19.17 15.65
N GLN A 711 21.62 -20.47 15.93
CA GLN A 711 20.75 -21.00 16.98
C GLN A 711 21.05 -20.34 18.32
#